data_AF-A0A8T3ZGE6-F1
#
_entry.id   AF-A0A8T3ZGE6-F1
#
_cell.length_a   1.000
_cell.length_b   1.000
_cell.length_c   1.000
_cell.angle_alpha   90.00
_cell.angle_beta   90.00
_cell.angle_gamma   90.00
#
_symmetry.space_group_name_H-M   'P 1'
#
loop_
_entity.id
_entity.type
_entity.pdbx_description
1 polymer ?
#
loop_
_entity_poly.entity_id
_entity_poly.type
_entity_poly.pdbx_seq_one_letter_code
_entity_poly.pdbx_strand_id
1 'polypeptide(L)'
;MNVKRGIELWKKAKKLIPGGNQLLSKRAEMFLPEQWPSFYTKAKGVEVWDLDNNKFIDMSIMGVGTCVLGYADDDVDNAVKRVIDSGSMSTLNSPEEVELAELLLGLHKWAKMVRYARTGGEAMSIAVRIARAHAGKDNVAFCYDDKTEILTKYGFKKFKDLDENEVVATLNPLTNQLEYHQIEAKIKYHYCGKMLHFKGQRVDLLVTPDHKIYRKFRLKRGHRFGLETASNSVSKKTMIQMTSACAWKGMPQERFSISKILSQTRPTKAVCSFPMKDFLGFMGWYLSEGCCVAKKRGAYEVHIAQDKKNIENSEEIISTIKNLGFLPYRNGHHICFNSKELVQYLKQFGKSRDKYIPDWIKELPPNYLFVFVRAMVKGDGTFEKGRMRKFYSISTKLIDGMQELLLKLGYSTTVSEYKNTGFSRGKIYHLKIGTEKVLGSRASEKDYDGYVYCVTVPNHIILVRRNGKIVWSGNCGYHGWHDWYLSANLADDKALDGHLLSGLEPAGVPRALKGTAIPFKYNDTESLQKIFEKNDDIAAIVMEPVRQQEPVPGFLKHVRKIADDNNAVLIFDEITSGWRMRLGGVYDMYNVRPDIVVYAKAMGNGFPIAAIVGNDVMDAAQKTFISSTCWTERVGPAAAIATINKLRDRNVPDHLIRIGKSITKGWLDSAKEHGLRIKTMGIPPLTAFAFDYENSQAVHTLFTQEMLERSYLASKQVYVSYSHTANCIEKYIESVNDMFAVIKKAIDNNNVEKQLKGPIAHKGFSRLN
;
A
#
# COMPACT_ATOMS: atom_id res chain seq x y z
N MET A 1 -18.09 13.66 -34.89
CA MET A 1 -16.74 14.23 -34.64
C MET A 1 -15.77 13.46 -35.50
N ASN A 2 -14.80 14.11 -36.16
CA ASN A 2 -13.72 13.39 -36.82
C ASN A 2 -12.87 12.67 -35.78
N VAL A 3 -12.35 11.49 -36.12
CA VAL A 3 -11.45 10.74 -35.23
C VAL A 3 -10.12 11.51 -35.16
N LYS A 4 -9.68 11.91 -33.97
CA LYS A 4 -8.40 12.64 -33.81
C LYS A 4 -7.24 11.73 -34.22
N ARG A 5 -6.35 12.21 -35.07
CA ARG A 5 -5.20 11.45 -35.61
C ARG A 5 -4.31 10.87 -34.51
N GLY A 6 -4.20 11.55 -33.37
CA GLY A 6 -3.49 11.06 -32.19
C GLY A 6 -4.08 9.78 -31.58
N ILE A 7 -5.39 9.58 -31.65
CA ILE A 7 -6.08 8.38 -31.13
C ILE A 7 -5.87 7.19 -32.07
N GLU A 8 -5.91 7.42 -33.38
CA GLU A 8 -5.63 6.40 -34.39
C GLU A 8 -4.16 5.95 -34.32
N LEU A 9 -3.24 6.90 -34.17
CA LEU A 9 -1.83 6.60 -33.97
C LEU A 9 -1.59 5.87 -32.65
N TRP A 10 -2.37 6.12 -31.58
CA TRP A 10 -2.30 5.32 -30.34
C TRP A 10 -2.76 3.87 -30.57
N LYS A 11 -3.89 3.68 -31.26
CA LYS A 11 -4.41 2.36 -31.63
C LYS A 11 -3.44 1.59 -32.56
N LYS A 12 -2.67 2.28 -33.40
CA LYS A 12 -1.56 1.71 -34.19
C LYS A 12 -0.33 1.40 -33.32
N ALA A 13 0.10 2.33 -32.46
CA ALA A 13 1.28 2.20 -31.62
C ALA A 13 1.16 1.02 -30.65
N LYS A 14 -0.02 0.75 -30.08
CA LYS A 14 -0.27 -0.45 -29.24
C LYS A 14 -0.09 -1.80 -29.95
N LYS A 15 0.03 -1.82 -31.29
CA LYS A 15 0.35 -3.01 -32.10
C LYS A 15 1.83 -3.09 -32.51
N LEU A 16 2.60 -2.02 -32.30
CA LEU A 16 3.99 -1.88 -32.77
C LEU A 16 5.00 -1.66 -31.63
N ILE A 17 4.53 -1.19 -30.48
CA ILE A 17 5.31 -0.85 -29.28
C ILE A 17 4.62 -1.52 -28.09
N PRO A 18 5.32 -2.30 -27.24
CA PRO A 18 4.75 -2.89 -26.04
C PRO A 18 4.07 -1.83 -25.16
N GLY A 19 2.76 -1.96 -24.93
CA GLY A 19 1.99 -0.99 -24.16
C GLY A 19 1.79 0.39 -24.83
N GLY A 20 2.09 0.52 -26.13
CA GLY A 20 1.85 1.72 -26.94
C GLY A 20 2.90 2.81 -26.86
N ASN A 21 3.82 2.80 -25.88
CA ASN A 21 4.90 3.78 -25.77
C ASN A 21 6.11 3.23 -24.98
N GLN A 22 7.16 4.05 -24.90
CA GLN A 22 8.40 3.75 -24.16
C GLN A 22 8.34 4.16 -22.68
N LEU A 23 7.20 4.61 -22.13
CA LEU A 23 7.13 5.14 -20.76
C LEU A 23 5.71 5.07 -20.18
N LEU A 24 5.53 4.19 -19.19
CA LEU A 24 4.25 3.90 -18.53
C LEU A 24 3.46 5.17 -18.14
N SER A 25 4.11 6.14 -17.49
CA SER A 25 3.51 7.40 -17.02
C SER A 25 3.00 8.33 -18.13
N LYS A 26 3.24 8.02 -19.41
CA LYS A 26 2.70 8.73 -20.58
C LYS A 26 1.69 7.90 -21.39
N ARG A 27 1.21 6.75 -20.89
CA ARG A 27 0.15 5.96 -21.56
C ARG A 27 -1.17 6.75 -21.53
N ALA A 28 -1.87 6.80 -22.67
CA ALA A 28 -3.11 7.56 -22.82
C ALA A 28 -4.19 7.15 -21.79
N GLU A 29 -4.24 5.86 -21.46
CA GLU A 29 -5.19 5.25 -20.54
C GLU A 29 -5.01 5.72 -19.09
N MET A 30 -3.87 6.32 -18.72
CA MET A 30 -3.66 6.89 -17.37
C MET A 30 -4.34 8.27 -17.18
N PHE A 31 -4.68 8.96 -18.27
CA PHE A 31 -5.27 10.30 -18.25
C PHE A 31 -6.75 10.24 -18.66
N LEU A 32 -7.01 9.85 -19.91
CA LEU A 32 -8.35 9.81 -20.48
C LEU A 32 -8.39 8.79 -21.63
N PRO A 33 -8.71 7.51 -21.34
CA PRO A 33 -8.78 6.45 -22.34
C PRO A 33 -9.58 6.86 -23.58
N GLU A 34 -9.06 6.49 -24.75
CA GLU A 34 -9.65 6.70 -26.07
C GLU A 34 -9.89 8.16 -26.52
N GLN A 35 -9.66 9.17 -25.68
CA GLN A 35 -9.87 10.59 -26.01
C GLN A 35 -8.62 11.47 -25.86
N TRP A 36 -7.62 11.05 -25.07
CA TRP A 36 -6.42 11.84 -24.77
C TRP A 36 -5.55 12.10 -26.03
N PRO A 37 -5.12 13.36 -26.29
CA PRO A 37 -4.23 13.70 -27.40
C PRO A 37 -2.83 13.12 -27.16
N SER A 38 -2.62 11.89 -27.63
CA SER A 38 -1.49 11.05 -27.22
C SER A 38 -0.17 11.38 -27.94
N PHE A 39 -0.23 12.24 -28.96
CA PHE A 39 0.91 12.64 -29.80
C PHE A 39 0.80 14.12 -30.15
N TYR A 40 1.95 14.77 -30.32
CA TYR A 40 2.08 16.21 -30.54
C TYR A 40 2.95 16.52 -31.77
N THR A 41 2.69 17.65 -32.42
CA THR A 41 3.48 18.20 -33.53
C THR A 41 4.51 19.22 -33.06
N LYS A 42 4.16 19.99 -32.01
CA LYS A 42 4.97 21.09 -31.48
C LYS A 42 4.71 21.23 -29.97
N ALA A 43 5.71 21.72 -29.25
CA ALA A 43 5.54 22.26 -27.90
C ALA A 43 6.47 23.47 -27.68
N LYS A 44 6.06 24.45 -26.89
CA LYS A 44 6.84 25.66 -26.55
C LYS A 44 6.39 26.25 -25.20
N GLY A 45 7.30 26.45 -24.26
CA GLY A 45 6.97 26.95 -22.92
C GLY A 45 6.09 25.96 -22.14
N VAL A 46 4.80 26.31 -21.97
CA VAL A 46 3.74 25.43 -21.44
C VAL A 46 2.75 24.97 -22.51
N GLU A 47 2.91 25.41 -23.77
CA GLU A 47 1.95 25.18 -24.84
C GLU A 47 2.31 23.93 -25.64
N VAL A 48 1.31 23.12 -26.01
CA VAL A 48 1.46 21.87 -26.78
C VAL A 48 0.41 21.84 -27.89
N TRP A 49 0.80 21.43 -29.10
CA TRP A 49 -0.09 21.24 -30.24
C TRP A 49 -0.18 19.77 -30.61
N ASP A 50 -1.39 19.20 -30.68
CA ASP A 50 -1.58 17.79 -31.07
C ASP A 50 -1.38 17.55 -32.58
N LEU A 51 -1.61 16.32 -33.05
CA LEU A 51 -1.57 15.98 -34.48
C LEU A 51 -2.67 16.65 -35.32
N ASP A 52 -3.66 17.25 -34.68
CA ASP A 52 -4.79 17.94 -35.28
C ASP A 52 -4.69 19.48 -35.12
N ASN A 53 -3.51 19.97 -34.73
CA ASN A 53 -3.19 21.36 -34.44
C ASN A 53 -4.02 21.98 -33.30
N ASN A 54 -4.73 21.18 -32.49
CA ASN A 54 -5.40 21.68 -31.29
C ASN A 54 -4.31 22.13 -30.31
N LYS A 55 -4.39 23.40 -29.88
CA LYS A 55 -3.47 24.00 -28.93
C LYS A 55 -3.96 23.79 -27.50
N PHE A 56 -3.09 23.30 -26.62
CA PHE A 56 -3.37 23.10 -25.21
C PHE A 56 -2.33 23.79 -24.33
N ILE A 57 -2.72 24.12 -23.09
CA ILE A 57 -1.79 24.47 -22.00
C ILE A 57 -1.55 23.21 -21.16
N ASP A 58 -0.29 22.82 -20.96
CA ASP A 58 0.09 21.65 -20.16
C ASP A 58 0.11 21.96 -18.66
N MET A 59 -1.03 21.68 -18.03
CA MET A 59 -1.22 21.68 -16.58
C MET A 59 -1.23 20.25 -16.04
N SER A 60 -0.33 19.40 -16.56
CA SER A 60 -0.15 18.01 -16.14
C SER A 60 1.30 17.75 -15.72
N ILE A 61 1.98 16.83 -16.39
CA ILE A 61 3.24 16.25 -15.94
C ILE A 61 4.48 16.88 -16.59
N MET A 62 4.39 17.89 -17.46
CA MET A 62 5.54 18.61 -18.08
C MET A 62 6.71 17.68 -18.47
N GLY A 63 6.43 16.69 -19.32
CA GLY A 63 7.40 15.67 -19.73
C GLY A 63 7.87 14.72 -18.61
N VAL A 64 7.00 14.38 -17.65
CA VAL A 64 7.36 13.71 -16.38
C VAL A 64 8.38 14.54 -15.57
N GLY A 65 8.21 15.87 -15.63
CA GLY A 65 8.97 16.89 -14.92
C GLY A 65 10.32 17.22 -15.53
N THR A 66 10.69 16.60 -16.67
CA THR A 66 12.00 16.83 -17.29
C THR A 66 12.16 18.27 -17.79
N CYS A 67 11.09 18.86 -18.33
CA CYS A 67 11.08 20.21 -18.91
C CYS A 67 10.90 21.30 -17.83
N VAL A 68 11.89 21.42 -16.93
CA VAL A 68 11.85 22.33 -15.77
C VAL A 68 11.81 23.82 -16.12
N LEU A 69 12.34 24.21 -17.29
CA LEU A 69 12.23 25.57 -17.82
C LEU A 69 10.95 25.73 -18.65
N GLY A 70 10.61 24.68 -19.40
CA GLY A 70 9.52 24.64 -20.37
C GLY A 70 9.95 23.84 -21.60
N TYR A 71 8.99 23.60 -22.50
CA TYR A 71 9.26 22.95 -23.79
C TYR A 71 10.02 23.89 -24.73
N ALA A 72 11.03 23.38 -25.45
CA ALA A 72 11.83 24.13 -26.43
C ALA A 72 12.33 25.48 -25.87
N ASP A 73 13.13 25.43 -24.79
CA ASP A 73 13.68 26.64 -24.18
C ASP A 73 14.83 27.18 -25.04
N ASP A 74 14.78 28.46 -25.43
CA ASP A 74 15.69 28.99 -26.47
C ASP A 74 17.16 28.97 -26.06
N ASP A 75 17.48 29.10 -24.77
CA ASP A 75 18.88 29.09 -24.32
C ASP A 75 19.46 27.67 -24.39
N VAL A 76 18.64 26.66 -24.08
CA VAL A 76 19.00 25.23 -24.13
C VAL A 76 19.02 24.73 -25.58
N ASP A 77 17.95 24.98 -26.34
CA ASP A 77 17.83 24.55 -27.74
C ASP A 77 18.93 25.16 -28.61
N ASN A 78 19.32 26.42 -28.37
CA ASN A 78 20.39 27.05 -29.14
C ASN A 78 21.79 26.60 -28.71
N ALA A 79 21.98 26.16 -27.46
CA ALA A 79 23.21 25.47 -27.05
C ALA A 79 23.32 24.09 -27.73
N VAL A 80 22.23 23.33 -27.77
CA VAL A 80 22.15 22.02 -28.42
C VAL A 80 22.38 22.12 -29.94
N LYS A 81 21.77 23.09 -30.63
CA LYS A 81 22.01 23.29 -32.07
C LYS A 81 23.49 23.50 -32.37
N ARG A 82 24.15 24.41 -31.65
CA ARG A 82 25.59 24.70 -31.86
C ARG A 82 26.48 23.46 -31.78
N VAL A 83 26.21 22.52 -30.86
CA VAL A 83 27.00 21.28 -30.76
C VAL A 83 26.60 20.21 -31.77
N ILE A 84 25.36 20.22 -32.26
CA ILE A 84 24.93 19.39 -33.41
C ILE A 84 25.60 19.87 -34.70
N ASP A 85 25.56 21.19 -34.96
CA ASP A 85 26.20 21.84 -36.11
C ASP A 85 27.74 21.63 -36.09
N SER A 86 28.32 21.52 -34.89
CA SER A 86 29.74 21.22 -34.65
C SER A 86 30.05 19.72 -34.55
N GLY A 87 29.10 18.83 -34.84
CA GLY A 87 29.20 17.38 -34.69
C GLY A 87 29.00 16.90 -33.24
N SER A 88 27.92 16.16 -33.00
CA SER A 88 27.47 15.73 -31.66
C SER A 88 28.40 14.73 -30.95
N MET A 89 29.25 14.00 -31.68
CA MET A 89 30.16 12.97 -31.15
C MET A 89 31.30 12.72 -32.15
N SER A 90 32.49 12.37 -31.68
CA SER A 90 33.65 12.03 -32.53
C SER A 90 34.54 10.98 -31.87
N THR A 91 35.68 10.64 -32.48
CA THR A 91 36.75 9.84 -31.86
C THR A 91 37.46 10.59 -30.72
N LEU A 92 37.38 11.92 -30.70
CA LEU A 92 37.85 12.78 -29.62
C LEU A 92 36.68 13.18 -28.70
N ASN A 93 37.00 13.40 -27.42
CA ASN A 93 36.01 13.68 -26.37
C ASN A 93 35.31 15.04 -26.52
N SER A 94 34.15 15.13 -25.88
CA SER A 94 33.33 16.34 -25.74
C SER A 94 33.99 17.33 -24.76
N PRO A 95 34.47 18.53 -25.16
CA PRO A 95 34.98 19.52 -24.20
C PRO A 95 33.90 19.94 -23.18
N GLU A 96 32.63 19.90 -23.59
CA GLU A 96 31.48 20.17 -22.71
C GLU A 96 31.36 19.18 -21.53
N GLU A 97 32.04 18.02 -21.57
CA GLU A 97 32.07 17.08 -20.44
C GLU A 97 32.96 17.60 -19.29
N VAL A 98 33.98 18.40 -19.62
CA VAL A 98 34.84 19.10 -18.65
C VAL A 98 34.14 20.35 -18.14
N GLU A 99 33.57 21.17 -19.02
CA GLU A 99 32.81 22.37 -18.63
C GLU A 99 31.66 22.05 -17.66
N LEU A 100 30.92 20.96 -17.91
CA LEU A 100 29.87 20.52 -17.00
C LEU A 100 30.43 19.98 -15.68
N ALA A 101 31.63 19.39 -15.67
CA ALA A 101 32.27 18.93 -14.44
C ALA A 101 32.71 20.12 -13.59
N GLU A 102 33.34 21.13 -14.20
CA GLU A 102 33.70 22.39 -13.53
C GLU A 102 32.47 23.14 -12.99
N LEU A 103 31.38 23.20 -13.76
CA LEU A 103 30.12 23.81 -13.31
C LEU A 103 29.50 23.06 -12.12
N LEU A 104 29.49 21.72 -12.17
CA LEU A 104 28.92 20.90 -11.09
C LEU A 104 29.80 20.93 -9.84
N LEU A 105 31.12 20.75 -9.92
CA LEU A 105 32.03 20.92 -8.79
C LEU A 105 32.08 22.38 -8.31
N GLY A 106 31.80 23.33 -9.21
CA GLY A 106 31.55 24.73 -8.95
C GLY A 106 30.41 24.95 -7.94
N LEU A 107 29.29 24.26 -8.12
CA LEU A 107 28.11 24.32 -7.24
C LEU A 107 28.24 23.38 -6.02
N HIS A 108 28.80 22.19 -6.22
CA HIS A 108 28.89 21.11 -5.24
C HIS A 108 30.29 21.09 -4.58
N LYS A 109 30.67 22.17 -3.88
CA LYS A 109 32.00 22.38 -3.24
C LYS A 109 32.50 21.30 -2.25
N TRP A 110 31.71 20.25 -2.00
CA TRP A 110 32.08 19.09 -1.18
C TRP A 110 32.47 17.86 -2.02
N ALA A 111 32.02 17.83 -3.27
CA ALA A 111 32.37 16.80 -4.24
C ALA A 111 33.73 17.12 -4.88
N LYS A 112 34.34 16.07 -5.42
CA LYS A 112 35.65 16.12 -6.09
C LYS A 112 35.59 15.59 -7.52
N MET A 113 34.62 14.73 -7.83
CA MET A 113 34.50 14.09 -9.14
C MET A 113 33.04 14.01 -9.60
N VAL A 114 32.88 13.88 -10.91
CA VAL A 114 31.59 13.69 -11.58
C VAL A 114 31.71 12.54 -12.57
N ARG A 115 30.62 11.79 -12.77
CA ARG A 115 30.45 10.86 -13.90
C ARG A 115 29.11 11.06 -14.56
N TYR A 116 29.03 10.92 -15.87
CA TYR A 116 27.80 11.08 -16.64
C TYR A 116 27.16 9.75 -17.03
N ALA A 117 25.86 9.82 -17.25
CA ALA A 117 24.98 8.77 -17.75
C ALA A 117 23.85 9.44 -18.56
N ARG A 118 22.94 8.67 -19.16
CA ARG A 118 21.83 9.19 -20.00
C ARG A 118 20.46 9.01 -19.36
N THR A 119 20.33 8.15 -18.35
CA THR A 119 19.11 8.05 -17.54
C THR A 119 19.42 8.03 -16.03
N GLY A 120 18.47 8.49 -15.21
CA GLY A 120 18.63 8.48 -13.75
C GLY A 120 18.70 7.07 -13.15
N GLY A 121 18.05 6.07 -13.76
CA GLY A 121 18.15 4.68 -13.32
C GLY A 121 19.55 4.11 -13.53
N GLU A 122 20.10 4.33 -14.73
CA GLU A 122 21.47 3.97 -15.11
C GLU A 122 22.48 4.65 -14.17
N ALA A 123 22.30 5.95 -13.91
CA ALA A 123 23.12 6.71 -12.97
C ALA A 123 23.06 6.16 -11.54
N MET A 124 21.90 5.69 -11.08
CA MET A 124 21.77 5.05 -9.76
C MET A 124 22.45 3.67 -9.72
N SER A 125 22.33 2.88 -10.80
CA SER A 125 23.04 1.59 -10.94
C SER A 125 24.56 1.78 -10.92
N ILE A 126 25.05 2.86 -11.55
CA ILE A 126 26.45 3.30 -11.50
C ILE A 126 26.85 3.71 -10.07
N ALA A 127 26.05 4.55 -9.40
CA ALA A 127 26.32 4.99 -8.04
C ALA A 127 26.41 3.81 -7.04
N VAL A 128 25.49 2.85 -7.13
CA VAL A 128 25.53 1.63 -6.31
C VAL A 128 26.75 0.75 -6.64
N ARG A 129 27.16 0.64 -7.92
CA ARG A 129 28.40 -0.08 -8.29
C ARG A 129 29.66 0.60 -7.73
N ILE A 130 29.74 1.92 -7.81
CA ILE A 130 30.84 2.71 -7.22
C ILE A 130 30.88 2.49 -5.71
N ALA A 131 29.74 2.53 -5.03
CA ALA A 131 29.65 2.28 -3.59
C ALA A 131 30.11 0.88 -3.18
N ARG A 132 29.65 -0.17 -3.87
CA ARG A 132 30.12 -1.56 -3.64
C ARG A 132 31.64 -1.69 -3.85
N ALA A 133 32.15 -1.13 -4.95
CA ALA A 133 33.58 -1.14 -5.26
C ALA A 133 34.44 -0.29 -4.32
N HIS A 134 33.86 0.70 -3.64
CA HIS A 134 34.55 1.50 -2.62
C HIS A 134 34.55 0.80 -1.26
N ALA A 135 33.38 0.37 -0.77
CA ALA A 135 33.21 -0.20 0.55
C ALA A 135 33.72 -1.65 0.66
N GLY A 136 33.83 -2.37 -0.47
CA GLY A 136 34.20 -3.79 -0.51
C GLY A 136 33.08 -4.72 -0.03
N LYS A 137 31.81 -4.36 -0.31
CA LYS A 137 30.60 -4.93 0.30
C LYS A 137 29.45 -5.05 -0.71
N ASP A 138 28.39 -5.80 -0.40
CA ASP A 138 27.30 -6.15 -1.33
C ASP A 138 25.86 -5.67 -0.98
N ASN A 139 25.42 -5.50 0.29
CA ASN A 139 23.98 -5.42 0.65
C ASN A 139 23.38 -4.02 1.03
N VAL A 140 22.08 -4.01 1.43
CA VAL A 140 21.26 -2.86 1.94
C VAL A 140 20.28 -3.33 3.09
N ALA A 141 19.17 -2.64 3.44
CA ALA A 141 18.41 -2.76 4.72
C ALA A 141 16.83 -2.59 4.68
N PHE A 142 15.90 -3.55 4.98
CA PHE A 142 14.38 -3.35 5.09
C PHE A 142 13.77 -3.98 6.43
N CYS A 143 12.42 -4.23 6.56
CA CYS A 143 11.57 -4.43 7.79
C CYS A 143 10.24 -5.28 7.51
N TYR A 144 9.51 -6.21 8.25
CA TYR A 144 9.26 -6.74 9.66
C TYR A 144 8.59 -8.20 9.91
N ASP A 145 9.05 -9.05 10.88
CA ASP A 145 8.46 -10.28 11.63
C ASP A 145 7.93 -11.61 10.97
N ASP A 146 8.19 -12.79 11.60
CA ASP A 146 7.72 -14.17 11.23
C ASP A 146 6.50 -14.78 11.96
N LYS A 147 6.24 -14.41 13.22
CA LYS A 147 5.33 -15.16 14.12
C LYS A 147 3.88 -14.66 14.09
N THR A 148 3.58 -13.70 13.22
CA THR A 148 2.25 -13.09 13.09
C THR A 148 1.36 -13.84 12.07
N GLU A 149 0.06 -13.79 12.31
CA GLU A 149 -1.00 -14.30 11.47
C GLU A 149 -1.82 -13.15 10.88
N ILE A 150 -2.51 -13.39 9.77
CA ILE A 150 -3.52 -12.51 9.18
C ILE A 150 -4.86 -13.25 9.15
N LEU A 151 -5.97 -12.53 9.18
CA LEU A 151 -7.29 -13.11 8.89
C LEU A 151 -7.50 -13.17 7.38
N THR A 152 -7.57 -14.38 6.80
CA THR A 152 -8.12 -14.59 5.46
C THR A 152 -9.63 -14.83 5.52
N LYS A 153 -10.31 -14.82 4.38
CA LYS A 153 -11.73 -15.15 4.25
C LYS A 153 -12.08 -16.52 4.85
N TYR A 154 -11.12 -17.45 4.87
CA TYR A 154 -11.29 -18.81 5.36
C TYR A 154 -10.83 -19.01 6.82
N GLY A 155 -10.29 -17.96 7.46
CA GLY A 155 -9.83 -17.97 8.85
C GLY A 155 -8.40 -17.43 9.01
N PHE A 156 -7.82 -17.58 10.20
CA PHE A 156 -6.46 -17.12 10.44
C PHE A 156 -5.41 -18.04 9.79
N LYS A 157 -4.45 -17.44 9.07
CA LYS A 157 -3.23 -18.10 8.58
C LYS A 157 -2.01 -17.32 9.04
N LYS A 158 -0.90 -18.01 9.37
CA LYS A 158 0.41 -17.34 9.55
C LYS A 158 0.81 -16.68 8.24
N PHE A 159 1.43 -15.51 8.26
CA PHE A 159 1.83 -14.84 7.02
C PHE A 159 2.72 -15.71 6.12
N LYS A 160 3.61 -16.52 6.71
CA LYS A 160 4.44 -17.47 5.96
C LYS A 160 3.63 -18.49 5.14
N ASP A 161 2.46 -18.86 5.65
CA ASP A 161 1.57 -19.91 5.13
C ASP A 161 0.43 -19.34 4.25
N LEU A 162 0.54 -18.07 3.82
CA LEU A 162 -0.36 -17.44 2.84
C LEU A 162 -0.05 -17.87 1.40
N ASP A 163 -1.11 -17.98 0.61
CA ASP A 163 -1.09 -18.11 -0.85
C ASP A 163 -1.35 -16.73 -1.48
N GLU A 164 -0.96 -16.53 -2.74
CA GLU A 164 -1.10 -15.27 -3.48
C GLU A 164 -2.56 -14.98 -3.87
N ASN A 165 -3.37 -16.03 -3.99
CA ASN A 165 -4.80 -15.93 -4.31
C ASN A 165 -5.68 -15.72 -3.06
N GLU A 166 -5.10 -15.57 -1.87
CA GLU A 166 -5.87 -15.34 -0.65
C GLU A 166 -6.55 -13.97 -0.61
N VAL A 167 -7.73 -13.95 0.01
CA VAL A 167 -8.53 -12.75 0.24
C VAL A 167 -8.51 -12.46 1.73
N VAL A 168 -7.98 -11.29 2.12
CA VAL A 168 -7.68 -10.94 3.52
C VAL A 168 -8.62 -9.89 4.09
N ALA A 169 -8.85 -9.96 5.39
CA ALA A 169 -9.67 -8.99 6.11
C ALA A 169 -8.93 -7.64 6.22
N THR A 170 -9.61 -6.62 5.75
CA THR A 170 -9.16 -5.22 5.73
C THR A 170 -10.20 -4.32 6.41
N LEU A 171 -9.80 -3.10 6.78
CA LEU A 171 -10.70 -2.12 7.39
C LEU A 171 -10.82 -0.87 6.53
N ASN A 172 -12.05 -0.54 6.14
CA ASN A 172 -12.37 0.73 5.51
C ASN A 172 -12.15 1.88 6.52
N PRO A 173 -11.21 2.82 6.29
CA PRO A 173 -10.91 3.88 7.26
C PRO A 173 -11.99 4.96 7.34
N LEU A 174 -12.96 4.98 6.42
CA LEU A 174 -14.05 5.96 6.38
C LEU A 174 -15.32 5.42 7.06
N THR A 175 -15.73 4.19 6.73
CA THR A 175 -16.94 3.55 7.26
C THR A 175 -16.68 2.71 8.52
N ASN A 176 -15.41 2.42 8.84
CA ASN A 176 -14.97 1.46 9.85
C ASN A 176 -15.53 0.04 9.60
N GLN A 177 -15.93 -0.29 8.36
CA GLN A 177 -16.44 -1.61 7.97
C GLN A 177 -15.29 -2.59 7.71
N LEU A 178 -15.47 -3.85 8.12
CA LEU A 178 -14.61 -4.96 7.70
C LEU A 178 -14.94 -5.36 6.26
N GLU A 179 -13.92 -5.39 5.42
CA GLU A 179 -13.99 -5.70 3.99
C GLU A 179 -12.97 -6.79 3.65
N TYR A 180 -13.30 -7.69 2.72
CA TYR A 180 -12.38 -8.73 2.26
C TYR A 180 -11.81 -8.34 0.88
N HIS A 181 -10.51 -8.07 0.82
CA HIS A 181 -9.80 -7.71 -0.41
C HIS A 181 -8.78 -8.79 -0.78
N GLN A 182 -8.60 -9.03 -2.08
CA GLN A 182 -7.50 -9.88 -2.57
C GLN A 182 -6.16 -9.23 -2.18
N ILE A 183 -5.17 -10.07 -1.86
CA ILE A 183 -3.81 -9.62 -1.62
C ILE A 183 -3.25 -9.01 -2.91
N GLU A 184 -2.91 -7.71 -2.90
CA GLU A 184 -2.16 -7.09 -4.00
C GLU A 184 -0.72 -7.60 -3.97
N ALA A 185 -0.11 -7.63 -2.77
CA ALA A 185 1.25 -8.15 -2.57
C ALA A 185 1.41 -9.02 -1.33
N LYS A 186 2.23 -10.07 -1.42
CA LYS A 186 2.97 -10.64 -0.28
C LYS A 186 4.32 -9.91 -0.18
N ILE A 187 4.97 -9.99 0.97
CA ILE A 187 6.31 -9.45 1.20
C ILE A 187 7.03 -10.44 2.12
N LYS A 188 8.28 -10.80 1.82
CA LYS A 188 9.13 -11.66 2.67
C LYS A 188 10.62 -11.45 2.43
N TYR A 189 11.39 -11.24 3.49
CA TYR A 189 12.87 -11.35 3.51
C TYR A 189 13.34 -11.67 4.96
N HIS A 190 14.62 -11.49 5.31
CA HIS A 190 15.18 -11.76 6.65
C HIS A 190 15.51 -10.48 7.43
N TYR A 191 15.02 -10.34 8.68
CA TYR A 191 15.34 -9.22 9.57
C TYR A 191 16.00 -9.71 10.84
N CYS A 192 17.20 -9.19 11.09
CA CYS A 192 17.81 -9.20 12.40
C CYS A 192 17.83 -7.74 12.87
N GLY A 193 17.45 -7.45 14.12
CA GLY A 193 17.36 -6.07 14.64
C GLY A 193 16.41 -5.94 15.84
N LYS A 194 16.31 -4.75 16.46
CA LYS A 194 15.26 -4.50 17.47
C LYS A 194 13.92 -4.27 16.79
N MET A 195 12.90 -5.03 17.18
CA MET A 195 11.52 -4.81 16.79
C MET A 195 10.73 -4.13 17.92
N LEU A 196 9.70 -3.38 17.55
CA LEU A 196 8.78 -2.73 18.48
C LEU A 196 7.64 -3.67 18.84
N HIS A 197 7.63 -4.09 20.11
CA HIS A 197 6.57 -4.90 20.69
C HIS A 197 5.51 -4.00 21.32
N PHE A 198 4.39 -3.81 20.62
CA PHE A 198 3.18 -3.21 21.19
C PHE A 198 2.47 -4.27 22.01
N LYS A 199 2.75 -4.29 23.31
CA LYS A 199 2.25 -5.29 24.24
C LYS A 199 1.22 -4.65 25.18
N GLY A 200 0.07 -5.29 25.27
CA GLY A 200 -1.02 -4.92 26.17
C GLY A 200 -1.84 -6.14 26.57
N GLN A 201 -2.89 -5.92 27.35
CA GLN A 201 -3.80 -7.00 27.77
C GLN A 201 -4.51 -7.63 26.56
N ARG A 202 -4.95 -6.80 25.61
CA ARG A 202 -5.67 -7.19 24.38
C ARG A 202 -4.91 -6.90 23.08
N VAL A 203 -3.69 -6.37 23.15
CA VAL A 203 -2.81 -6.13 21.99
C VAL A 203 -1.54 -6.95 22.13
N ASP A 204 -1.13 -7.57 21.03
CA ASP A 204 0.20 -8.15 20.85
C ASP A 204 0.54 -7.91 19.38
N LEU A 205 1.55 -7.08 19.12
CA LEU A 205 2.00 -6.77 17.78
C LEU A 205 3.50 -6.54 17.86
N LEU A 206 4.29 -7.41 17.23
CA LEU A 206 5.73 -7.22 17.08
C LEU A 206 5.98 -6.84 15.63
N VAL A 207 6.43 -5.62 15.42
CA VAL A 207 6.66 -5.02 14.09
C VAL A 207 7.90 -4.14 14.18
N THR A 208 8.59 -3.85 13.09
CA THR A 208 9.83 -3.05 13.17
C THR A 208 9.49 -1.57 13.38
N PRO A 209 10.49 -0.71 13.67
CA PRO A 209 10.29 0.75 13.72
C PRO A 209 9.46 1.31 12.54
N ASP A 210 9.69 0.73 11.37
CA ASP A 210 9.14 1.17 10.08
C ASP A 210 7.68 0.79 9.81
N HIS A 211 7.07 -0.09 10.59
CA HIS A 211 5.72 -0.55 10.32
C HIS A 211 4.66 0.57 10.44
N LYS A 212 3.59 0.53 9.64
CA LYS A 212 2.45 1.46 9.81
C LYS A 212 1.42 0.84 10.74
N ILE A 213 1.36 1.28 12.00
CA ILE A 213 0.37 0.82 12.98
C ILE A 213 -0.95 1.61 12.84
N TYR A 214 -2.10 0.94 12.95
CA TYR A 214 -3.41 1.63 12.98
C TYR A 214 -3.79 2.01 14.42
N ARG A 215 -3.76 3.32 14.71
CA ARG A 215 -3.90 3.86 16.07
C ARG A 215 -4.86 5.04 16.17
N LYS A 216 -5.28 5.35 17.39
CA LYS A 216 -6.11 6.50 17.76
C LYS A 216 -5.26 7.76 17.94
N PHE A 217 -5.71 8.86 17.35
CA PHE A 217 -5.18 10.21 17.49
C PHE A 217 -6.20 11.10 18.20
N ARG A 218 -5.74 11.93 19.14
CA ARG A 218 -6.55 12.98 19.79
C ARG A 218 -6.62 14.19 18.86
N LEU A 219 -7.79 14.81 18.75
CA LEU A 219 -8.02 16.05 18.00
C LEU A 219 -8.43 17.17 18.97
N LYS A 220 -8.46 18.43 18.51
CA LYS A 220 -8.96 19.57 19.33
C LYS A 220 -10.42 19.37 19.78
N ARG A 221 -11.24 18.68 18.97
CA ARG A 221 -12.54 18.11 19.34
C ARG A 221 -12.58 16.67 18.87
N GLY A 222 -12.90 15.73 19.78
CA GLY A 222 -13.02 14.31 19.45
C GLY A 222 -11.69 13.57 19.19
N HIS A 223 -11.77 12.49 18.42
CA HIS A 223 -10.63 11.62 18.05
C HIS A 223 -10.88 10.94 16.71
N ARG A 224 -9.81 10.48 16.05
CA ARG A 224 -9.87 9.63 14.84
C ARG A 224 -8.93 8.45 14.98
N PHE A 225 -9.14 7.40 14.18
CA PHE A 225 -8.10 6.41 13.91
C PHE A 225 -7.35 6.75 12.62
N GLY A 226 -6.20 6.10 12.40
CA GLY A 226 -5.36 6.29 11.22
C GLY A 226 -4.01 5.57 11.36
N LEU A 227 -3.19 5.59 10.31
CA LEU A 227 -1.86 5.00 10.31
C LEU A 227 -0.80 5.95 10.91
N GLU A 228 0.04 5.44 11.81
CA GLU A 228 1.28 6.09 12.29
C GLU A 228 2.46 5.15 12.01
N THR A 229 3.69 5.67 11.91
CA THR A 229 4.89 4.82 12.02
C THR A 229 4.99 4.25 13.44
N ALA A 230 5.49 3.02 13.58
CA ALA A 230 5.59 2.34 14.87
C ALA A 230 6.56 3.07 15.84
N SER A 231 7.75 3.49 15.40
CA SER A 231 8.71 4.27 16.21
C SER A 231 8.14 5.57 16.76
N ASN A 232 7.37 6.30 15.93
CA ASN A 232 6.64 7.50 16.34
C ASN A 232 5.68 7.28 17.53
N SER A 233 5.32 6.03 17.88
CA SER A 233 4.53 5.73 19.08
C SER A 233 5.38 5.40 20.33
N VAL A 234 6.66 5.06 20.19
CA VAL A 234 7.58 4.73 21.31
C VAL A 234 7.95 5.99 22.10
N SER A 235 8.40 7.03 21.39
CA SER A 235 8.97 8.26 21.96
C SER A 235 8.03 9.03 22.89
N LYS A 236 6.72 8.74 22.87
CA LYS A 236 5.67 9.50 23.54
C LYS A 236 5.43 9.11 25.01
N LYS A 237 6.13 8.09 25.55
CA LYS A 237 6.00 7.55 26.94
C LYS A 237 4.56 7.26 27.42
N THR A 238 3.58 7.22 26.52
CA THR A 238 2.14 7.20 26.83
C THR A 238 1.46 5.95 26.28
N MET A 239 0.30 5.61 26.84
CA MET A 239 -0.47 4.44 26.42
C MET A 239 -0.97 4.61 24.97
N ILE A 240 -0.51 3.74 24.07
CA ILE A 240 -0.89 3.76 22.67
C ILE A 240 -2.24 3.05 22.55
N GLN A 241 -3.22 3.77 22.03
CA GLN A 241 -4.59 3.29 21.85
C GLN A 241 -4.78 2.79 20.43
N MET A 242 -4.92 1.47 20.28
CA MET A 242 -5.24 0.78 19.02
C MET A 242 -6.70 0.31 19.04
N THR A 243 -7.12 -0.42 18.00
CA THR A 243 -8.47 -1.01 17.91
C THR A 243 -8.42 -2.36 17.21
N SER A 244 -9.34 -3.26 17.57
CA SER A 244 -9.78 -4.37 16.71
C SER A 244 -11.19 -4.14 16.16
N ALA A 245 -11.96 -3.20 16.73
CA ALA A 245 -13.39 -3.06 16.48
C ALA A 245 -13.70 -2.55 15.07
N CYS A 246 -14.48 -3.33 14.33
CA CYS A 246 -15.05 -3.04 13.01
C CYS A 246 -16.58 -3.02 13.06
N ALA A 247 -17.21 -2.50 12.00
CA ALA A 247 -18.59 -2.78 11.65
C ALA A 247 -18.66 -3.98 10.69
N TRP A 248 -19.70 -4.79 10.80
CA TRP A 248 -19.97 -5.91 9.90
C TRP A 248 -21.43 -5.81 9.40
N LYS A 249 -21.62 -5.91 8.07
CA LYS A 249 -22.94 -5.84 7.45
C LYS A 249 -23.54 -7.24 7.27
N GLY A 250 -22.76 -8.18 6.72
CA GLY A 250 -23.20 -9.52 6.37
C GLY A 250 -24.24 -9.57 5.23
N MET A 251 -24.60 -10.78 4.82
CA MET A 251 -25.62 -11.06 3.80
C MET A 251 -26.84 -11.70 4.46
N PRO A 252 -28.02 -11.04 4.47
CA PRO A 252 -29.20 -11.55 5.16
C PRO A 252 -29.76 -12.82 4.50
N GLN A 253 -30.11 -13.81 5.32
CA GLN A 253 -30.75 -15.05 4.88
C GLN A 253 -31.80 -15.46 5.92
N GLU A 254 -33.06 -15.56 5.50
CA GLU A 254 -34.18 -15.79 6.43
C GLU A 254 -34.40 -17.27 6.78
N ARG A 255 -34.02 -18.19 5.89
CA ARG A 255 -34.20 -19.63 6.04
C ARG A 255 -32.95 -20.42 5.66
N PHE A 256 -32.65 -21.47 6.41
CA PHE A 256 -31.66 -22.48 6.05
C PHE A 256 -32.35 -23.68 5.38
N SER A 257 -31.71 -24.33 4.39
CA SER A 257 -32.27 -25.49 3.69
C SER A 257 -31.19 -26.52 3.33
N ILE A 258 -31.38 -27.80 3.72
CA ILE A 258 -30.36 -28.85 3.59
C ILE A 258 -30.08 -29.25 2.13
N SER A 259 -31.12 -29.32 1.29
CA SER A 259 -31.03 -29.87 -0.07
C SER A 259 -30.03 -29.13 -0.97
N LYS A 260 -29.91 -27.80 -0.83
CA LYS A 260 -29.00 -26.94 -1.60
C LYS A 260 -27.51 -27.27 -1.42
N ILE A 261 -27.12 -28.04 -0.40
CA ILE A 261 -25.72 -28.35 -0.08
C ILE A 261 -25.35 -29.79 -0.49
N LEU A 262 -26.31 -30.73 -0.48
CA LEU A 262 -26.04 -32.14 -0.76
C LEU A 262 -26.09 -32.50 -2.25
N SER A 263 -26.77 -31.71 -3.10
CA SER A 263 -26.97 -32.03 -4.52
C SER A 263 -25.92 -31.40 -5.44
N GLN A 264 -24.67 -31.86 -5.38
CA GLN A 264 -23.71 -31.69 -6.50
C GLN A 264 -23.77 -32.85 -7.52
N THR A 265 -24.41 -33.98 -7.20
CA THR A 265 -24.43 -35.17 -8.07
C THR A 265 -25.80 -35.84 -8.28
N ARG A 266 -26.77 -35.75 -7.35
CA ARG A 266 -28.16 -36.25 -7.54
C ARG A 266 -29.21 -35.40 -6.79
N PRO A 267 -30.45 -35.28 -7.31
CA PRO A 267 -31.53 -34.56 -6.65
C PRO A 267 -32.22 -35.42 -5.56
N THR A 268 -32.24 -34.92 -4.32
CA THR A 268 -32.95 -35.54 -3.19
C THR A 268 -34.32 -34.89 -2.96
N LYS A 269 -35.41 -35.67 -2.97
CA LYS A 269 -36.80 -35.16 -2.89
C LYS A 269 -37.20 -34.47 -1.57
N ALA A 270 -36.41 -34.56 -0.50
CA ALA A 270 -36.74 -33.95 0.80
C ALA A 270 -36.05 -32.59 0.98
N VAL A 271 -36.84 -31.51 1.09
CA VAL A 271 -36.35 -30.15 1.39
C VAL A 271 -36.69 -29.78 2.84
N CYS A 272 -35.85 -30.23 3.78
CA CYS A 272 -35.87 -29.69 5.14
C CYS A 272 -35.44 -28.21 5.09
N SER A 273 -36.36 -27.30 5.39
CA SER A 273 -36.12 -25.85 5.43
C SER A 273 -36.58 -25.25 6.76
N PHE A 274 -35.68 -24.56 7.45
CA PHE A 274 -35.87 -24.06 8.81
C PHE A 274 -35.76 -22.54 8.87
N PRO A 275 -36.44 -21.83 9.79
CA PRO A 275 -36.16 -20.43 10.08
C PRO A 275 -34.70 -20.27 10.53
N MET A 276 -34.00 -19.26 10.01
CA MET A 276 -32.56 -19.15 10.22
C MET A 276 -32.18 -18.88 11.69
N LYS A 277 -32.98 -18.15 12.47
CA LYS A 277 -32.69 -17.88 13.89
C LYS A 277 -32.71 -19.17 14.72
N ASP A 278 -33.78 -19.95 14.62
CA ASP A 278 -33.94 -21.22 15.33
C ASP A 278 -32.87 -22.22 14.91
N PHE A 279 -32.56 -22.28 13.60
CA PHE A 279 -31.50 -23.16 13.09
C PHE A 279 -30.11 -22.75 13.59
N LEU A 280 -29.82 -21.45 13.73
CA LEU A 280 -28.57 -20.96 14.31
C LEU A 280 -28.46 -21.21 15.80
N GLY A 281 -29.56 -21.07 16.56
CA GLY A 281 -29.61 -21.47 17.96
C GLY A 281 -29.28 -22.96 18.12
N PHE A 282 -29.93 -23.81 17.32
CA PHE A 282 -29.66 -25.25 17.29
C PHE A 282 -28.22 -25.58 16.86
N MET A 283 -27.71 -24.93 15.81
CA MET A 283 -26.32 -25.13 15.36
C MET A 283 -25.31 -24.71 16.44
N GLY A 284 -25.61 -23.69 17.25
CA GLY A 284 -24.79 -23.31 18.39
C GLY A 284 -24.78 -24.40 19.48
N TRP A 285 -25.95 -24.87 19.89
CA TRP A 285 -26.08 -25.99 20.84
C TRP A 285 -25.46 -27.29 20.33
N TYR A 286 -25.53 -27.55 19.03
CA TYR A 286 -24.93 -28.73 18.42
C TYR A 286 -23.40 -28.64 18.36
N LEU A 287 -22.86 -27.49 17.96
CA LEU A 287 -21.41 -27.31 17.83
C LEU A 287 -20.71 -27.19 19.19
N SER A 288 -21.40 -26.81 20.27
CA SER A 288 -20.92 -27.07 21.64
C SER A 288 -21.22 -28.51 22.08
N GLU A 289 -22.40 -28.73 22.65
CA GLU A 289 -22.80 -29.92 23.43
C GLU A 289 -23.32 -31.10 22.59
N GLY A 290 -23.41 -30.94 21.27
CA GLY A 290 -24.02 -31.91 20.36
C GLY A 290 -23.12 -33.03 19.83
N CYS A 291 -23.75 -34.18 19.57
CA CYS A 291 -23.22 -35.29 18.79
C CYS A 291 -24.34 -36.00 17.97
N CYS A 292 -23.95 -36.92 17.09
CA CYS A 292 -24.87 -37.72 16.26
C CYS A 292 -24.70 -39.21 16.53
N VAL A 293 -25.81 -39.92 16.70
CA VAL A 293 -25.87 -41.36 16.97
C VAL A 293 -26.60 -42.07 15.83
N ALA A 294 -26.04 -43.18 15.35
CA ALA A 294 -26.69 -44.09 14.41
C ALA A 294 -26.79 -45.47 15.07
N LYS A 295 -28.01 -45.93 15.38
CA LYS A 295 -28.25 -47.20 16.08
C LYS A 295 -28.31 -48.37 15.09
N LYS A 296 -27.93 -49.58 15.53
CA LYS A 296 -27.93 -50.81 14.69
C LYS A 296 -29.26 -51.12 13.97
N ARG A 297 -30.40 -50.63 14.47
CA ARG A 297 -31.74 -50.76 13.86
C ARG A 297 -32.14 -49.59 12.92
N GLY A 298 -31.19 -48.80 12.44
CA GLY A 298 -31.44 -47.74 11.45
C GLY A 298 -32.03 -46.44 12.00
N ALA A 299 -32.12 -46.25 13.32
CA ALA A 299 -32.50 -44.97 13.92
C ALA A 299 -31.33 -43.98 13.88
N TYR A 300 -31.63 -42.74 13.47
CA TYR A 300 -30.68 -41.63 13.32
C TYR A 300 -31.06 -40.50 14.28
N GLU A 301 -30.24 -40.29 15.31
CA GLU A 301 -30.55 -39.35 16.39
C GLU A 301 -29.49 -38.25 16.52
N VAL A 302 -29.96 -37.03 16.77
CA VAL A 302 -29.14 -35.94 17.31
C VAL A 302 -29.28 -35.95 18.83
N HIS A 303 -28.17 -35.87 19.55
CA HIS A 303 -28.10 -35.83 21.00
C HIS A 303 -27.37 -34.54 21.40
N ILE A 304 -27.92 -33.77 22.34
CA ILE A 304 -27.28 -32.59 22.93
C ILE A 304 -27.17 -32.82 24.44
N ALA A 305 -25.97 -32.75 25.00
CA ALA A 305 -25.69 -33.08 26.40
C ALA A 305 -25.87 -31.87 27.34
N GLN A 306 -26.83 -31.91 28.26
CA GLN A 306 -27.07 -30.83 29.22
C GLN A 306 -27.47 -31.37 30.60
N ASP A 307 -26.94 -30.81 31.68
CA ASP A 307 -27.27 -31.23 33.04
C ASP A 307 -28.77 -31.01 33.32
N LYS A 308 -29.40 -31.96 34.04
CA LYS A 308 -30.77 -31.84 34.53
C LYS A 308 -30.94 -30.65 35.49
N LYS A 309 -29.86 -30.24 36.17
CA LYS A 309 -29.83 -29.05 37.03
C LYS A 309 -29.87 -27.72 36.26
N ASN A 310 -29.53 -27.74 34.97
CA ASN A 310 -29.50 -26.56 34.12
C ASN A 310 -30.81 -26.45 33.33
N ILE A 311 -31.85 -25.98 34.03
CA ILE A 311 -33.22 -25.93 33.55
C ILE A 311 -33.36 -24.95 32.37
N GLU A 312 -32.87 -23.71 32.50
CA GLU A 312 -32.96 -22.68 31.46
C GLU A 312 -32.35 -23.13 30.13
N ASN A 313 -31.14 -23.72 30.15
CA ASN A 313 -30.52 -24.26 28.94
C ASN A 313 -31.30 -25.47 28.40
N SER A 314 -31.81 -26.35 29.27
CA SER A 314 -32.61 -27.51 28.83
C SER A 314 -33.89 -27.07 28.12
N GLU A 315 -34.57 -26.04 28.64
CA GLU A 315 -35.79 -25.47 28.06
C GLU A 315 -35.52 -24.72 26.75
N GLU A 316 -34.44 -23.95 26.66
CA GLU A 316 -34.03 -23.27 25.42
C GLU A 316 -33.69 -24.29 24.32
N ILE A 317 -32.97 -25.37 24.64
CA ILE A 317 -32.68 -26.48 23.72
C ILE A 317 -33.99 -27.16 23.26
N ILE A 318 -34.89 -27.50 24.19
CA ILE A 318 -36.18 -28.15 23.87
C ILE A 318 -37.07 -27.24 23.01
N SER A 319 -37.15 -25.95 23.33
CA SER A 319 -37.89 -24.96 22.55
C SER A 319 -37.33 -24.83 21.14
N THR A 320 -36.01 -24.70 21.01
CA THR A 320 -35.33 -24.61 19.70
C THR A 320 -35.60 -25.85 18.84
N ILE A 321 -35.52 -27.06 19.40
CA ILE A 321 -35.80 -28.31 18.67
C ILE A 321 -37.27 -28.39 18.23
N LYS A 322 -38.21 -27.93 19.08
CA LYS A 322 -39.65 -27.84 18.73
C LYS A 322 -39.91 -26.82 17.60
N ASN A 323 -39.25 -25.66 17.63
CA ASN A 323 -39.38 -24.64 16.58
C ASN A 323 -38.85 -25.13 15.21
N LEU A 324 -37.92 -26.09 15.21
CA LEU A 324 -37.44 -26.78 14.01
C LEU A 324 -38.39 -27.91 13.53
N GLY A 325 -39.50 -28.17 14.24
CA GLY A 325 -40.51 -29.16 13.87
C GLY A 325 -40.24 -30.58 14.39
N PHE A 326 -39.33 -30.76 15.35
CA PHE A 326 -39.00 -32.08 15.91
C PHE A 326 -39.56 -32.27 17.32
N LEU A 327 -39.72 -33.54 17.72
CA LEU A 327 -40.15 -33.93 19.06
C LEU A 327 -38.93 -34.32 19.92
N PRO A 328 -38.44 -33.46 20.82
CA PRO A 328 -37.35 -33.79 21.74
C PRO A 328 -37.84 -34.67 22.89
N TYR A 329 -37.00 -35.63 23.29
CA TYR A 329 -37.16 -36.44 24.50
C TYR A 329 -35.85 -36.44 25.31
N ARG A 330 -35.89 -36.66 26.63
CA ARG A 330 -34.68 -36.69 27.46
C ARG A 330 -34.22 -38.12 27.72
N ASN A 331 -32.94 -38.41 27.48
CA ASN A 331 -32.29 -39.68 27.75
C ASN A 331 -31.09 -39.46 28.67
N GLY A 332 -31.27 -39.68 29.97
CA GLY A 332 -30.25 -39.37 30.98
C GLY A 332 -29.86 -37.89 30.97
N HIS A 333 -28.61 -37.62 30.61
CA HIS A 333 -28.06 -36.26 30.46
C HIS A 333 -28.23 -35.67 29.05
N HIS A 334 -28.79 -36.40 28.09
CA HIS A 334 -28.99 -35.92 26.72
C HIS A 334 -30.44 -35.50 26.46
N ILE A 335 -30.61 -34.46 25.65
CA ILE A 335 -31.84 -34.14 24.94
C ILE A 335 -31.68 -34.69 23.51
N CYS A 336 -32.61 -35.54 23.10
CA CYS A 336 -32.50 -36.39 21.91
C CYS A 336 -33.70 -36.17 20.99
N PHE A 337 -33.48 -36.24 19.67
CA PHE A 337 -34.56 -36.34 18.68
C PHE A 337 -34.10 -37.10 17.43
N ASN A 338 -35.05 -37.60 16.64
CA ASN A 338 -34.76 -38.35 15.42
C ASN A 338 -34.80 -37.44 14.17
N SER A 339 -33.76 -37.51 13.35
CA SER A 339 -33.75 -37.04 11.95
C SER A 339 -32.56 -37.64 11.22
N LYS A 340 -32.80 -38.28 10.08
CA LYS A 340 -31.76 -38.87 9.25
C LYS A 340 -31.01 -37.80 8.45
N GLU A 341 -31.75 -36.78 8.01
CA GLU A 341 -31.34 -35.68 7.15
C GLU A 341 -30.39 -34.75 7.91
N LEU A 342 -30.76 -34.36 9.14
CA LEU A 342 -29.88 -33.60 10.03
C LEU A 342 -28.67 -34.43 10.46
N VAL A 343 -28.83 -35.71 10.82
CA VAL A 343 -27.66 -36.55 11.16
C VAL A 343 -26.70 -36.75 9.97
N GLN A 344 -27.20 -36.77 8.73
CA GLN A 344 -26.35 -36.78 7.54
C GLN A 344 -25.63 -35.43 7.34
N TYR A 345 -26.35 -34.31 7.43
CA TYR A 345 -25.78 -32.96 7.30
C TYR A 345 -24.75 -32.64 8.40
N LEU A 346 -25.09 -32.88 9.67
CA LEU A 346 -24.30 -32.45 10.83
C LEU A 346 -22.98 -33.22 10.99
N LYS A 347 -22.90 -34.46 10.51
CA LYS A 347 -21.68 -35.28 10.53
C LYS A 347 -20.47 -34.62 9.87
N GLN A 348 -20.67 -33.71 8.91
CA GLN A 348 -19.57 -33.01 8.24
C GLN A 348 -18.76 -32.10 9.18
N PHE A 349 -19.36 -31.64 10.29
CA PHE A 349 -18.71 -30.73 11.25
C PHE A 349 -17.77 -31.43 12.25
N GLY A 350 -17.36 -32.67 11.95
CA GLY A 350 -16.33 -33.39 12.70
C GLY A 350 -16.74 -33.81 14.11
N LYS A 351 -15.73 -34.13 14.94
CA LYS A 351 -15.90 -34.51 16.35
C LYS A 351 -14.93 -33.70 17.21
N SER A 352 -15.39 -33.16 18.33
CA SER A 352 -14.61 -32.48 19.38
C SER A 352 -13.43 -31.60 18.92
N ARG A 353 -12.26 -32.18 18.62
CA ARG A 353 -11.05 -31.46 18.14
C ARG A 353 -11.19 -30.91 16.72
N ASP A 354 -12.02 -31.53 15.88
CA ASP A 354 -12.19 -31.17 14.48
C ASP A 354 -13.36 -30.22 14.21
N LYS A 355 -14.17 -29.90 15.24
CA LYS A 355 -15.35 -29.03 15.12
C LYS A 355 -14.96 -27.66 14.54
N TYR A 356 -15.76 -27.11 13.63
CA TYR A 356 -15.53 -25.81 13.00
C TYR A 356 -16.86 -25.07 12.76
N ILE A 357 -16.78 -23.74 12.61
CA ILE A 357 -17.93 -22.92 12.19
C ILE A 357 -17.96 -22.87 10.66
N PRO A 358 -19.08 -23.23 10.00
CA PRO A 358 -19.22 -23.13 8.55
C PRO A 358 -19.13 -21.68 8.06
N ASP A 359 -18.48 -21.46 6.91
CA ASP A 359 -18.28 -20.10 6.39
C ASP A 359 -19.59 -19.38 6.06
N TRP A 360 -20.64 -20.10 5.68
CA TRP A 360 -21.97 -19.51 5.47
C TRP A 360 -22.56 -18.89 6.76
N ILE A 361 -22.19 -19.36 7.95
CA ILE A 361 -22.58 -18.69 9.22
C ILE A 361 -21.79 -17.39 9.36
N LYS A 362 -20.47 -17.41 9.07
CA LYS A 362 -19.59 -16.25 9.20
C LYS A 362 -20.02 -15.07 8.33
N GLU A 363 -20.68 -15.32 7.19
CA GLU A 363 -21.14 -14.27 6.27
C GLU A 363 -22.47 -13.61 6.71
N LEU A 364 -23.15 -14.11 7.75
CA LEU A 364 -24.45 -13.57 8.17
C LEU A 364 -24.35 -12.22 8.91
N PRO A 365 -25.44 -11.42 8.96
CA PRO A 365 -25.48 -10.15 9.68
C PRO A 365 -25.39 -10.30 11.21
N PRO A 366 -24.96 -9.26 11.95
CA PRO A 366 -24.73 -9.33 13.41
C PRO A 366 -25.89 -9.85 14.25
N ASN A 367 -27.14 -9.58 13.89
CA ASN A 367 -28.32 -10.06 14.62
C ASN A 367 -28.50 -11.59 14.53
N TYR A 368 -28.04 -12.22 13.46
CA TYR A 368 -28.02 -13.68 13.30
C TYR A 368 -26.78 -14.29 13.99
N LEU A 369 -25.61 -13.67 13.80
CA LEU A 369 -24.37 -14.09 14.48
C LEU A 369 -24.53 -14.13 16.00
N PHE A 370 -25.25 -13.16 16.57
CA PHE A 370 -25.47 -13.08 18.02
C PHE A 370 -26.27 -14.28 18.57
N VAL A 371 -27.27 -14.79 17.82
CA VAL A 371 -28.05 -15.97 18.23
C VAL A 371 -27.16 -17.21 18.31
N PHE A 372 -26.38 -17.46 17.25
CA PHE A 372 -25.43 -18.57 17.20
C PHE A 372 -24.38 -18.46 18.32
N VAL A 373 -23.72 -17.31 18.45
CA VAL A 373 -22.66 -17.07 19.45
C VAL A 373 -23.20 -17.16 20.88
N ARG A 374 -24.43 -16.71 21.15
CA ARG A 374 -25.06 -16.85 22.48
C ARG A 374 -25.24 -18.31 22.86
N ALA A 375 -25.77 -19.15 21.97
CA ALA A 375 -25.94 -20.59 22.22
C ALA A 375 -24.58 -21.30 22.39
N MET A 376 -23.58 -21.01 21.54
CA MET A 376 -22.21 -21.52 21.70
C MET A 376 -21.62 -21.22 23.09
N VAL A 377 -21.80 -19.99 23.59
CA VAL A 377 -21.27 -19.55 24.90
C VAL A 377 -22.12 -20.03 26.09
N LYS A 378 -23.37 -20.46 25.87
CA LYS A 378 -24.22 -21.07 26.90
C LYS A 378 -23.89 -22.55 27.17
N GLY A 379 -23.36 -23.27 26.18
CA GLY A 379 -22.79 -24.61 26.36
C GLY A 379 -21.33 -24.54 26.80
N ASP A 380 -20.41 -24.30 25.86
CA ASP A 380 -18.95 -24.34 26.09
C ASP A 380 -18.39 -23.01 26.64
N GLY A 381 -19.09 -22.33 27.56
CA GLY A 381 -18.69 -20.97 27.98
C GLY A 381 -19.17 -20.52 29.35
N THR A 382 -18.98 -19.23 29.65
CA THR A 382 -19.46 -18.60 30.90
C THR A 382 -20.01 -17.20 30.68
N PHE A 383 -21.11 -16.90 31.36
CA PHE A 383 -21.66 -15.57 31.53
C PHE A 383 -21.32 -15.02 32.93
N GLU A 384 -21.07 -13.72 33.04
CA GLU A 384 -21.00 -13.00 34.33
C GLU A 384 -21.94 -11.78 34.21
N LYS A 385 -22.88 -11.62 35.16
CA LYS A 385 -23.88 -10.53 35.17
C LYS A 385 -24.59 -10.33 33.82
N GLY A 386 -25.07 -11.43 33.22
CA GLY A 386 -25.77 -11.45 31.93
C GLY A 386 -24.91 -11.22 30.68
N ARG A 387 -23.60 -11.01 30.80
CA ARG A 387 -22.69 -10.75 29.67
C ARG A 387 -21.84 -11.99 29.36
N MET A 388 -21.57 -12.26 28.09
CA MET A 388 -20.62 -13.29 27.64
C MET A 388 -19.19 -12.93 28.08
N ARG A 389 -18.40 -13.90 28.57
CA ARG A 389 -17.06 -13.65 29.16
C ARG A 389 -15.96 -14.56 28.66
N LYS A 390 -16.26 -15.85 28.53
CA LYS A 390 -15.29 -16.88 28.14
C LYS A 390 -16.00 -17.91 27.29
N PHE A 391 -15.28 -18.44 26.31
CA PHE A 391 -15.63 -19.61 25.53
C PHE A 391 -14.42 -20.56 25.52
N TYR A 392 -14.67 -21.86 25.55
CA TYR A 392 -13.63 -22.89 25.67
C TYR A 392 -13.75 -23.90 24.53
N SER A 393 -12.63 -24.40 24.02
CA SER A 393 -12.66 -25.59 23.16
C SER A 393 -11.30 -26.27 23.10
N ILE A 394 -11.31 -27.54 22.67
CA ILE A 394 -10.12 -28.26 22.23
C ILE A 394 -9.92 -28.22 20.71
N SER A 395 -10.85 -27.63 19.95
CA SER A 395 -10.69 -27.32 18.53
C SER A 395 -10.11 -25.92 18.34
N THR A 396 -9.03 -25.81 17.57
CA THR A 396 -8.50 -24.53 17.08
C THR A 396 -9.44 -23.89 16.06
N LYS A 397 -10.00 -24.67 15.12
CA LYS A 397 -10.92 -24.17 14.07
C LYS A 397 -12.17 -23.53 14.66
N LEU A 398 -12.71 -24.09 15.75
CA LEU A 398 -13.88 -23.57 16.45
C LEU A 398 -13.55 -22.26 17.18
N ILE A 399 -12.38 -22.20 17.82
CA ILE A 399 -11.89 -21.02 18.56
C ILE A 399 -11.58 -19.86 17.61
N ASP A 400 -10.93 -20.13 16.49
CA ASP A 400 -10.60 -19.13 15.48
C ASP A 400 -11.87 -18.58 14.80
N GLY A 401 -12.82 -19.46 14.47
CA GLY A 401 -14.13 -19.04 13.99
C GLY A 401 -14.90 -18.20 15.02
N MET A 402 -14.93 -18.62 16.31
CA MET A 402 -15.57 -17.82 17.37
C MET A 402 -14.86 -16.47 17.56
N GLN A 403 -13.54 -16.40 17.36
CA GLN A 403 -12.80 -15.14 17.42
C GLN A 403 -13.21 -14.19 16.29
N GLU A 404 -13.43 -14.71 15.07
CA GLU A 404 -13.93 -13.97 13.92
C GLU A 404 -15.39 -13.50 14.11
N LEU A 405 -16.29 -14.37 14.60
CA LEU A 405 -17.69 -13.99 14.83
C LEU A 405 -17.82 -12.90 15.91
N LEU A 406 -17.06 -13.02 17.00
CA LEU A 406 -17.06 -12.02 18.08
C LEU A 406 -16.46 -10.68 17.63
N LEU A 407 -15.44 -10.70 16.76
CA LEU A 407 -14.94 -9.51 16.07
C LEU A 407 -16.04 -8.84 15.22
N LYS A 408 -16.73 -9.61 14.37
CA LYS A 408 -17.85 -9.13 13.54
C LYS A 408 -19.03 -8.59 14.37
N LEU A 409 -19.22 -9.11 15.58
CA LEU A 409 -20.16 -8.60 16.60
C LEU A 409 -19.64 -7.37 17.38
N GLY A 410 -18.43 -6.90 17.11
CA GLY A 410 -17.84 -5.70 17.75
C GLY A 410 -17.26 -5.93 19.15
N TYR A 411 -17.09 -7.18 19.59
CA TYR A 411 -16.36 -7.53 20.81
C TYR A 411 -14.84 -7.55 20.54
N SER A 412 -14.04 -7.20 21.54
CA SER A 412 -12.61 -7.51 21.53
C SER A 412 -12.34 -8.84 22.21
N THR A 413 -11.38 -9.58 21.68
CA THR A 413 -11.16 -10.99 22.02
C THR A 413 -9.69 -11.29 22.32
N THR A 414 -9.45 -12.30 23.14
CA THR A 414 -8.10 -12.83 23.42
C THR A 414 -8.16 -14.34 23.57
N VAL A 415 -7.46 -15.07 22.70
CA VAL A 415 -7.27 -16.52 22.82
C VAL A 415 -6.04 -16.80 23.70
N SER A 416 -6.07 -17.87 24.49
CA SER A 416 -4.95 -18.33 25.30
C SER A 416 -4.99 -19.85 25.43
N GLU A 417 -3.84 -20.51 25.28
CA GLU A 417 -3.70 -21.96 25.43
C GLU A 417 -3.41 -22.34 26.90
N TYR A 418 -4.04 -23.41 27.37
CA TYR A 418 -3.80 -24.03 28.67
C TYR A 418 -3.60 -25.55 28.51
N LYS A 419 -2.74 -26.14 29.35
CA LYS A 419 -2.63 -27.61 29.45
C LYS A 419 -3.80 -28.14 30.27
N ASN A 420 -4.59 -29.05 29.72
CA ASN A 420 -5.62 -29.76 30.48
C ASN A 420 -5.00 -30.94 31.24
N THR A 421 -5.16 -30.93 32.56
CA THR A 421 -4.71 -32.00 33.48
C THR A 421 -5.80 -33.03 33.79
N GLY A 422 -7.05 -32.78 33.38
CA GLY A 422 -8.19 -33.69 33.60
C GLY A 422 -8.28 -34.84 32.58
N PHE A 423 -9.45 -35.50 32.57
CA PHE A 423 -9.74 -36.72 31.78
C PHE A 423 -9.30 -36.68 30.31
N SER A 424 -9.41 -35.52 29.64
CA SER A 424 -8.97 -35.33 28.25
C SER A 424 -7.58 -34.68 28.18
N ARG A 425 -6.53 -35.49 28.43
CA ARG A 425 -5.11 -35.09 28.27
C ARG A 425 -4.89 -34.36 26.94
N GLY A 426 -4.44 -33.12 26.99
CA GLY A 426 -4.21 -32.30 25.81
C GLY A 426 -4.19 -30.79 26.07
N LYS A 427 -4.30 -30.01 25.00
CA LYS A 427 -4.43 -28.55 25.02
C LYS A 427 -5.92 -28.17 25.04
N ILE A 428 -6.26 -27.15 25.82
CA ILE A 428 -7.56 -26.46 25.77
C ILE A 428 -7.32 -24.96 25.54
N TYR A 429 -8.14 -24.34 24.70
CA TYR A 429 -8.03 -22.94 24.34
C TYR A 429 -9.16 -22.15 25.01
N HIS A 430 -8.80 -21.06 25.68
CA HIS A 430 -9.72 -20.17 26.37
C HIS A 430 -9.81 -18.86 25.57
N LEU A 431 -10.98 -18.56 25.01
CA LEU A 431 -11.28 -17.31 24.32
C LEU A 431 -11.98 -16.37 25.30
N LYS A 432 -11.28 -15.30 25.72
CA LYS A 432 -11.79 -14.24 26.60
C LYS A 432 -12.49 -13.16 25.78
N ILE A 433 -13.67 -12.74 26.24
CA ILE A 433 -14.60 -11.84 25.54
C ILE A 433 -14.68 -10.51 26.28
N GLY A 434 -14.75 -9.39 25.55
CA GLY A 434 -14.94 -8.07 26.14
C GLY A 434 -15.50 -7.02 25.18
N THR A 435 -15.94 -5.91 25.74
CA THR A 435 -16.63 -4.80 25.05
C THR A 435 -15.70 -3.60 24.81
N GLU A 436 -14.42 -3.71 25.15
CA GLU A 436 -13.42 -2.66 24.99
C GLU A 436 -13.11 -2.44 23.50
N LYS A 437 -13.64 -1.37 22.90
CA LYS A 437 -13.38 -0.99 21.49
C LYS A 437 -12.00 -0.33 21.29
N VAL A 438 -11.44 0.26 22.35
CA VAL A 438 -10.12 0.90 22.33
C VAL A 438 -9.18 0.05 23.15
N LEU A 439 -8.08 -0.40 22.53
CA LEU A 439 -7.15 -1.36 23.10
C LEU A 439 -5.86 -0.66 23.51
N GLY A 440 -5.59 -0.60 24.81
CA GLY A 440 -4.38 -0.01 25.37
C GLY A 440 -3.17 -0.93 25.22
N SER A 441 -2.06 -0.36 24.77
CA SER A 441 -0.75 -1.01 24.69
C SER A 441 0.37 -0.07 25.17
N ARG A 442 1.51 -0.64 25.55
CA ARG A 442 2.80 0.06 25.63
C ARG A 442 3.69 -0.49 24.53
N ALA A 443 4.49 0.36 23.91
CA ALA A 443 5.58 -0.08 23.05
C ALA A 443 6.82 -0.38 23.91
N SER A 444 7.54 -1.43 23.56
CA SER A 444 8.86 -1.76 24.10
C SER A 444 9.69 -2.39 23.00
N GLU A 445 10.95 -2.01 22.86
CA GLU A 445 11.86 -2.71 21.96
C GLU A 445 12.10 -4.15 22.42
N LYS A 446 12.35 -5.03 21.45
CA LYS A 446 12.69 -6.42 21.66
C LYS A 446 13.60 -6.90 20.55
N ASP A 447 14.71 -7.54 20.92
CA ASP A 447 15.56 -8.26 19.98
C ASP A 447 14.78 -9.28 19.16
N TYR A 448 15.10 -9.29 17.87
CA TYR A 448 14.57 -10.20 16.88
C TYR A 448 15.66 -10.63 15.91
N ASP A 449 15.53 -11.87 15.47
CA ASP A 449 16.29 -12.52 14.42
C ASP A 449 15.36 -13.54 13.75
N GLY A 450 15.36 -13.58 12.43
CA GLY A 450 14.48 -14.44 11.64
C GLY A 450 13.82 -13.78 10.43
N TYR A 451 12.90 -14.53 9.82
CA TYR A 451 12.18 -14.06 8.64
C TYR A 451 11.13 -12.99 8.95
N VAL A 452 10.67 -12.34 7.89
CA VAL A 452 9.74 -11.23 7.89
C VAL A 452 8.61 -11.50 6.93
N TYR A 453 7.40 -11.03 7.24
CA TYR A 453 6.30 -11.07 6.30
C TYR A 453 5.32 -9.90 6.45
N CYS A 454 4.80 -9.41 5.32
CA CYS A 454 3.72 -8.42 5.25
C CYS A 454 2.82 -8.73 4.04
N VAL A 455 1.73 -7.97 3.88
CA VAL A 455 0.97 -7.91 2.62
C VAL A 455 0.56 -6.47 2.27
N THR A 456 0.44 -6.15 0.98
CA THR A 456 -0.21 -4.93 0.48
C THR A 456 -1.65 -5.22 0.10
N VAL A 457 -2.54 -4.27 0.42
CA VAL A 457 -3.99 -4.30 0.13
C VAL A 457 -4.49 -2.87 -0.21
N PRO A 458 -5.62 -2.71 -0.93
CA PRO A 458 -5.99 -1.43 -1.56
C PRO A 458 -6.25 -0.24 -0.62
N ASN A 459 -6.51 -0.51 0.66
CA ASN A 459 -6.76 0.49 1.70
C ASN A 459 -5.64 0.58 2.77
N HIS A 460 -4.57 -0.20 2.59
CA HIS A 460 -3.39 -0.28 3.48
C HIS A 460 -3.70 -0.59 4.97
N ILE A 461 -4.84 -1.23 5.27
CA ILE A 461 -5.22 -1.60 6.66
C ILE A 461 -5.67 -3.07 6.72
N ILE A 462 -4.82 -3.96 7.24
CA ILE A 462 -5.06 -5.41 7.41
C ILE A 462 -5.30 -5.83 8.87
N LEU A 463 -6.10 -6.88 9.11
CA LEU A 463 -6.25 -7.47 10.45
C LEU A 463 -5.19 -8.55 10.70
N VAL A 464 -4.32 -8.29 11.67
CA VAL A 464 -3.29 -9.23 12.11
C VAL A 464 -3.60 -9.83 13.49
N ARG A 465 -3.14 -11.06 13.72
CA ARG A 465 -3.21 -11.77 15.00
C ARG A 465 -1.82 -12.21 15.44
N ARG A 466 -1.52 -12.05 16.74
CA ARG A 466 -0.30 -12.58 17.37
C ARG A 466 -0.61 -13.00 18.79
N ASN A 467 -0.09 -14.15 19.23
CA ASN A 467 -0.32 -14.68 20.58
C ASN A 467 -1.82 -14.69 20.98
N GLY A 468 -2.71 -15.00 20.02
CA GLY A 468 -4.17 -15.01 20.23
C GLY A 468 -4.86 -13.64 20.31
N LYS A 469 -4.15 -12.53 20.07
CA LYS A 469 -4.67 -11.15 20.16
C LYS A 469 -4.75 -10.49 18.77
N ILE A 470 -5.79 -9.71 18.47
CA ILE A 470 -6.09 -9.17 17.12
C ILE A 470 -6.04 -7.63 17.05
N VAL A 471 -5.52 -7.06 15.95
CA VAL A 471 -5.37 -5.59 15.73
C VAL A 471 -5.16 -5.23 14.23
N TRP A 472 -5.29 -3.95 13.84
CA TRP A 472 -5.18 -3.45 12.44
C TRP A 472 -3.80 -2.79 12.07
N SER A 473 -3.31 -2.80 10.78
CA SER A 473 -1.92 -2.42 10.35
C SER A 473 -1.62 -2.18 8.81
N GLY A 474 -0.44 -1.62 8.35
CA GLY A 474 -0.08 -1.21 6.93
C GLY A 474 1.45 -1.19 6.46
N ASN A 475 1.90 -0.42 5.41
CA ASN A 475 3.22 -0.55 4.60
C ASN A 475 4.06 0.76 4.18
N CYS A 476 5.19 0.68 3.38
CA CYS A 476 6.26 1.74 3.05
C CYS A 476 6.96 1.70 1.61
N GLY A 477 7.93 2.61 1.20
CA GLY A 477 8.29 2.96 -0.24
C GLY A 477 9.76 3.20 -0.83
N TYR A 478 9.94 3.90 -2.00
CA TYR A 478 10.75 3.61 -3.27
C TYR A 478 12.07 4.31 -3.71
N HIS A 479 12.88 3.65 -4.61
CA HIS A 479 14.01 4.21 -5.43
C HIS A 479 14.26 3.85 -6.97
N GLY A 480 13.78 2.79 -7.69
CA GLY A 480 14.27 2.50 -9.10
C GLY A 480 13.60 1.44 -10.04
N TRP A 481 14.30 0.99 -11.13
CA TRP A 481 13.94 -0.17 -12.02
C TRP A 481 15.06 -1.20 -12.32
N HIS A 482 16.32 -0.93 -11.98
CA HIS A 482 17.43 -1.84 -12.33
C HIS A 482 17.49 -3.10 -11.48
N ASP A 483 18.17 -4.14 -11.97
CA ASP A 483 18.37 -5.45 -11.34
C ASP A 483 18.77 -5.37 -9.86
N TRP A 484 19.66 -4.46 -9.46
CA TRP A 484 20.07 -4.32 -8.05
C TRP A 484 18.93 -3.88 -7.12
N TYR A 485 17.88 -3.26 -7.68
CA TYR A 485 16.74 -2.73 -6.95
C TYR A 485 15.52 -3.67 -7.08
N LEU A 486 15.27 -4.20 -8.29
CA LEU A 486 14.30 -5.27 -8.51
C LEU A 486 14.74 -6.60 -7.86
N SER A 487 16.01 -6.79 -7.48
CA SER A 487 16.46 -7.99 -6.77
C SER A 487 15.92 -8.11 -5.35
N ALA A 488 15.42 -7.03 -4.75
CA ALA A 488 14.60 -7.12 -3.55
C ALA A 488 13.30 -7.92 -3.82
N ASN A 489 12.73 -7.79 -5.02
CA ASN A 489 11.60 -8.62 -5.46
C ASN A 489 12.01 -10.08 -5.75
N LEU A 490 13.28 -10.41 -5.98
CA LEU A 490 13.70 -11.82 -6.06
C LEU A 490 13.66 -12.56 -4.71
N ALA A 491 13.45 -11.84 -3.60
CA ALA A 491 13.12 -12.44 -2.32
C ALA A 491 11.68 -12.98 -2.28
N ASP A 492 10.76 -12.14 -2.77
CA ASP A 492 9.29 -12.22 -2.83
C ASP A 492 8.88 -11.10 -3.80
N ASP A 493 8.13 -11.40 -4.88
CA ASP A 493 8.06 -10.63 -6.15
C ASP A 493 7.56 -9.17 -6.05
N LYS A 494 7.31 -8.68 -4.83
CA LYS A 494 6.54 -7.48 -4.52
C LYS A 494 7.04 -6.73 -3.27
N ALA A 495 8.28 -6.95 -2.85
CA ALA A 495 8.96 -6.09 -1.86
C ALA A 495 8.90 -4.59 -2.24
N LEU A 496 8.79 -4.30 -3.54
CA LEU A 496 8.63 -2.98 -4.16
C LEU A 496 7.18 -2.47 -4.29
N ASP A 497 6.17 -3.05 -3.62
CA ASP A 497 4.78 -2.68 -3.91
C ASP A 497 4.18 -1.53 -3.07
N GLY A 498 4.75 -1.23 -1.90
CA GLY A 498 4.51 0.07 -1.26
C GLY A 498 5.44 1.17 -1.80
N HIS A 499 6.39 0.77 -2.65
CA HIS A 499 7.28 1.64 -3.39
C HIS A 499 6.48 2.21 -4.62
N LEU A 500 6.70 3.48 -5.01
CA LEU A 500 6.00 4.33 -6.01
C LEU A 500 5.40 3.65 -7.26
N LEU A 501 5.95 2.51 -7.70
CA LEU A 501 5.44 1.71 -8.81
C LEU A 501 5.05 0.32 -8.27
N SER A 502 3.79 0.17 -7.83
CA SER A 502 3.27 -1.09 -7.32
C SER A 502 2.93 -2.08 -8.44
N GLY A 503 3.30 -3.35 -8.29
CA GLY A 503 3.04 -4.41 -9.26
C GLY A 503 4.16 -4.57 -10.30
N LEU A 504 5.42 -4.51 -9.86
CA LEU A 504 6.59 -4.74 -10.71
C LEU A 504 7.18 -6.14 -10.49
N GLU A 505 6.75 -7.11 -11.31
CA GLU A 505 7.32 -8.45 -11.32
C GLU A 505 8.83 -8.42 -11.64
N PRO A 506 9.71 -9.15 -10.92
CA PRO A 506 11.16 -9.22 -11.18
C PRO A 506 11.51 -10.15 -12.35
N ALA A 507 10.61 -10.30 -13.33
CA ALA A 507 10.78 -11.20 -14.46
C ALA A 507 12.02 -10.80 -15.29
N GLY A 508 13.01 -11.69 -15.35
CA GLY A 508 14.30 -11.48 -16.01
C GLY A 508 15.47 -11.14 -15.09
N VAL A 509 15.22 -10.78 -13.82
CA VAL A 509 16.30 -10.42 -12.88
C VAL A 509 17.00 -11.69 -12.34
N PRO A 510 18.35 -11.76 -12.29
CA PRO A 510 19.06 -12.98 -11.86
C PRO A 510 18.88 -13.30 -10.36
N ARG A 511 18.34 -14.49 -10.04
CA ARG A 511 18.10 -14.99 -8.67
C ARG A 511 19.30 -14.91 -7.72
N ALA A 512 20.54 -14.88 -8.23
CA ALA A 512 21.76 -14.68 -7.45
C ALA A 512 21.80 -13.34 -6.69
N LEU A 513 21.06 -12.32 -7.14
CA LEU A 513 21.00 -11.01 -6.49
C LEU A 513 20.08 -10.96 -5.25
N LYS A 514 19.40 -12.06 -4.91
CA LYS A 514 18.47 -12.14 -3.77
C LYS A 514 19.17 -11.83 -2.45
N GLY A 515 18.73 -10.78 -1.75
CA GLY A 515 19.32 -10.32 -0.49
C GLY A 515 20.31 -9.17 -0.63
N THR A 516 20.88 -8.94 -1.82
CA THR A 516 21.82 -7.84 -2.10
C THR A 516 21.16 -6.44 -2.06
N ALA A 517 19.85 -6.37 -1.93
CA ALA A 517 19.09 -5.17 -1.59
C ALA A 517 17.99 -5.51 -0.60
N ILE A 518 17.86 -4.68 0.45
CA ILE A 518 16.94 -4.86 1.57
C ILE A 518 16.33 -3.45 1.92
N PRO A 519 15.02 -3.36 2.31
CA PRO A 519 13.82 -1.75 2.62
C PRO A 519 13.76 -0.68 3.78
N PHE A 520 14.63 0.34 3.89
CA PHE A 520 14.63 1.21 5.08
C PHE A 520 13.74 2.44 4.92
N LYS A 521 13.04 2.81 6.00
CA LYS A 521 12.03 3.85 5.91
C LYS A 521 12.59 5.26 6.12
N TYR A 522 12.34 6.09 5.13
CA TYR A 522 12.41 7.54 5.24
C TYR A 522 11.67 8.09 6.49
N ASN A 523 12.36 8.91 7.29
CA ASN A 523 11.99 9.40 8.62
C ASN A 523 12.05 8.36 9.77
N ASP A 524 12.82 7.28 9.60
CA ASP A 524 13.26 6.41 10.70
C ASP A 524 14.77 6.13 10.58
N THR A 525 15.53 6.41 11.63
CA THR A 525 16.99 6.16 11.68
C THR A 525 17.36 5.00 12.59
N GLU A 526 16.44 4.56 13.45
CA GLU A 526 16.66 3.37 14.25
C GLU A 526 16.63 2.13 13.36
N SER A 527 15.69 2.03 12.41
CA SER A 527 15.65 0.91 11.46
C SER A 527 16.94 0.81 10.67
N LEU A 528 17.41 1.91 10.08
CA LEU A 528 18.67 1.97 9.35
C LEU A 528 19.86 1.50 10.19
N GLN A 529 20.03 2.04 11.41
CA GLN A 529 21.11 1.63 12.32
C GLN A 529 21.03 0.14 12.68
N LYS A 530 19.81 -0.39 12.88
CA LYS A 530 19.56 -1.79 13.24
C LYS A 530 19.88 -2.80 12.13
N ILE A 531 20.09 -2.37 10.88
CA ILE A 531 20.68 -3.25 9.86
C ILE A 531 22.20 -3.23 9.93
N PHE A 532 22.85 -2.09 10.15
CA PHE A 532 24.31 -2.02 10.33
C PHE A 532 24.81 -2.76 11.58
N GLU A 533 24.02 -2.79 12.65
CA GLU A 533 24.25 -3.64 13.83
C GLU A 533 24.31 -5.16 13.52
N LYS A 534 23.89 -5.57 12.32
CA LYS A 534 23.46 -6.94 11.99
C LYS A 534 23.93 -7.45 10.63
N ASN A 535 24.46 -6.57 9.80
CA ASN A 535 25.06 -6.83 8.50
C ASN A 535 26.19 -5.81 8.34
N ASP A 536 27.42 -6.27 8.53
CA ASP A 536 28.65 -5.51 8.28
C ASP A 536 28.89 -5.30 6.78
N ASP A 537 28.43 -6.26 5.96
CA ASP A 537 28.42 -6.28 4.50
C ASP A 537 27.31 -5.39 3.86
N ILE A 538 27.19 -4.14 4.33
CA ILE A 538 26.34 -3.09 3.74
C ILE A 538 27.21 -2.03 3.05
N ALA A 539 27.12 -1.94 1.72
CA ALA A 539 27.93 -1.00 0.93
C ALA A 539 27.39 0.44 0.90
N ALA A 540 26.07 0.58 0.85
CA ALA A 540 25.43 1.83 0.48
C ALA A 540 24.13 2.07 1.25
N ILE A 541 23.84 3.35 1.50
CA ILE A 541 22.55 3.83 2.00
C ILE A 541 21.93 4.66 0.89
N VAL A 542 20.95 4.10 0.17
CA VAL A 542 20.33 4.77 -0.99
C VAL A 542 18.97 5.33 -0.60
N MET A 543 18.74 6.63 -0.80
CA MET A 543 17.42 7.25 -0.55
C MET A 543 17.16 8.53 -1.33
N GLU A 544 15.88 8.82 -1.65
CA GLU A 544 15.47 10.18 -2.04
C GLU A 544 15.39 11.06 -0.77
N PRO A 545 16.11 12.19 -0.67
CA PRO A 545 16.15 13.03 0.55
C PRO A 545 14.91 13.90 0.73
N VAL A 546 14.09 14.11 -0.32
CA VAL A 546 12.71 14.64 -0.27
C VAL A 546 11.92 14.11 -1.48
N ARG A 547 10.62 13.82 -1.33
CA ARG A 547 9.71 13.66 -2.50
C ARG A 547 8.24 14.00 -2.26
N GLN A 548 7.63 13.34 -1.27
CA GLN A 548 6.20 13.48 -0.92
C GLN A 548 5.97 14.13 0.45
N GLN A 549 6.98 14.08 1.32
CA GLN A 549 6.96 14.62 2.68
C GLN A 549 8.36 15.13 3.05
N GLU A 550 8.42 16.17 3.87
CA GLU A 550 9.66 16.70 4.45
C GLU A 550 10.38 15.67 5.34
N PRO A 551 11.71 15.75 5.50
CA PRO A 551 12.41 15.00 6.51
C PRO A 551 12.06 15.54 7.92
N VAL A 552 11.94 14.67 8.92
CA VAL A 552 11.76 15.12 10.31
C VAL A 552 13.08 15.72 10.84
N PRO A 553 13.04 16.71 11.75
CA PRO A 553 14.24 17.35 12.27
C PRO A 553 15.27 16.34 12.78
N GLY A 554 16.49 16.42 12.24
CA GLY A 554 17.61 15.52 12.59
C GLY A 554 17.71 14.22 11.79
N PHE A 555 16.65 13.77 11.08
CA PHE A 555 16.65 12.48 10.37
C PHE A 555 17.87 12.31 9.43
N LEU A 556 18.05 13.21 8.46
CA LEU A 556 19.17 13.14 7.52
C LEU A 556 20.55 13.21 8.19
N LYS A 557 20.67 13.93 9.33
CA LYS A 557 21.92 14.03 10.10
C LYS A 557 22.28 12.70 10.78
N HIS A 558 21.30 12.00 11.31
CA HIS A 558 21.52 10.64 11.84
C HIS A 558 21.79 9.63 10.71
N VAL A 559 21.14 9.74 9.55
CA VAL A 559 21.44 8.90 8.36
C VAL A 559 22.91 9.05 7.94
N ARG A 560 23.42 10.29 7.83
CA ARG A 560 24.83 10.60 7.56
C ARG A 560 25.74 9.95 8.60
N LYS A 561 25.47 10.15 9.89
CA LYS A 561 26.27 9.54 10.96
C LYS A 561 26.29 8.01 10.89
N ILE A 562 25.16 7.36 10.58
CA ILE A 562 25.11 5.89 10.44
C ILE A 562 25.95 5.42 9.23
N ALA A 563 25.98 6.19 8.15
CA ALA A 563 26.86 5.93 7.00
C ALA A 563 28.35 6.02 7.41
N ASP A 564 28.71 7.10 8.11
CA ASP A 564 30.07 7.37 8.60
C ASP A 564 30.55 6.28 9.57
N ASP A 565 29.74 5.95 10.58
CA ASP A 565 30.06 5.01 11.67
C ASP A 565 30.32 3.58 11.18
N ASN A 566 29.85 3.22 9.98
CA ASN A 566 29.88 1.83 9.47
C ASN A 566 30.63 1.68 8.13
N ASN A 567 31.33 2.73 7.68
CA ASN A 567 32.02 2.79 6.39
C ASN A 567 31.10 2.35 5.22
N ALA A 568 29.99 3.07 5.05
CA ALA A 568 29.03 2.85 3.97
C ALA A 568 28.73 4.17 3.25
N VAL A 569 28.53 4.08 1.94
CA VAL A 569 28.37 5.24 1.06
C VAL A 569 26.93 5.75 1.11
N LEU A 570 26.73 6.98 1.58
CA LEU A 570 25.42 7.63 1.52
C LEU A 570 25.16 8.15 0.10
N ILE A 571 24.13 7.60 -0.56
CA ILE A 571 23.70 8.00 -1.90
C ILE A 571 22.33 8.70 -1.80
N PHE A 572 22.29 9.97 -2.18
CA PHE A 572 21.03 10.70 -2.35
C PHE A 572 20.55 10.65 -3.80
N ASP A 573 19.35 10.08 -4.01
CA ASP A 573 18.58 10.22 -5.24
C ASP A 573 17.92 11.61 -5.26
N GLU A 574 18.51 12.55 -5.98
CA GLU A 574 17.93 13.87 -6.25
C GLU A 574 17.43 13.99 -7.69
N ILE A 575 17.12 12.85 -8.34
CA ILE A 575 16.56 12.81 -9.70
C ILE A 575 15.15 13.42 -9.73
N THR A 576 14.50 13.56 -8.59
CA THR A 576 13.16 14.18 -8.46
C THR A 576 13.18 15.56 -7.80
N SER A 577 13.89 15.72 -6.68
CA SER A 577 13.94 16.94 -5.85
C SER A 577 14.95 17.98 -6.33
N GLY A 578 16.10 17.51 -6.86
CA GLY A 578 17.20 18.34 -7.32
C GLY A 578 16.78 19.32 -8.40
N TRP A 579 17.43 20.47 -8.43
CA TRP A 579 17.18 21.56 -9.38
C TRP A 579 15.79 22.22 -9.30
N ARG A 580 14.82 21.67 -8.55
CA ARG A 580 13.47 22.23 -8.38
C ARG A 580 13.28 22.99 -7.08
N MET A 581 13.75 22.40 -5.97
CA MET A 581 13.57 22.94 -4.62
C MET A 581 14.74 23.83 -4.20
N ARG A 582 15.91 23.61 -4.81
CA ARG A 582 17.17 24.30 -4.58
C ARG A 582 18.06 24.14 -5.81
N LEU A 583 18.93 25.11 -6.08
CA LEU A 583 19.99 24.94 -7.08
C LEU A 583 20.99 23.88 -6.58
N GLY A 584 21.38 22.94 -7.43
CA GLY A 584 22.01 21.70 -6.98
C GLY A 584 20.97 20.75 -6.37
N GLY A 585 20.85 20.71 -5.05
CA GLY A 585 20.01 19.74 -4.36
C GLY A 585 19.46 20.19 -3.01
N VAL A 586 18.42 19.51 -2.53
CA VAL A 586 17.82 19.72 -1.20
C VAL A 586 18.74 19.30 -0.05
N TYR A 587 19.78 18.51 -0.33
CA TYR A 587 20.84 18.20 0.64
C TYR A 587 21.42 19.48 1.29
N ASP A 588 21.50 20.58 0.52
CA ASP A 588 21.93 21.90 0.98
C ASP A 588 20.90 22.55 1.93
N MET A 589 19.60 22.42 1.65
CA MET A 589 18.51 22.98 2.46
C MET A 589 18.47 22.43 3.88
N TYR A 590 18.87 21.17 4.08
CA TYR A 590 18.94 20.53 5.42
C TYR A 590 20.35 20.51 6.01
N ASN A 591 21.34 21.03 5.27
CA ASN A 591 22.77 20.99 5.59
C ASN A 591 23.25 19.58 5.99
N VAL A 592 23.05 18.62 5.07
CA VAL A 592 23.56 17.25 5.15
C VAL A 592 24.10 16.86 3.80
N ARG A 593 25.37 16.45 3.72
CA ARG A 593 26.03 16.08 2.46
C ARG A 593 26.09 14.55 2.33
N PRO A 594 25.63 13.97 1.21
CA PRO A 594 25.88 12.57 0.89
C PRO A 594 27.35 12.38 0.46
N ASP A 595 27.76 11.14 0.20
CA ASP A 595 29.01 10.85 -0.49
C ASP A 595 28.84 10.90 -2.02
N ILE A 596 27.65 10.52 -2.48
CA ILE A 596 27.22 10.60 -3.87
C ILE A 596 25.82 11.22 -3.93
N VAL A 597 25.61 12.17 -4.83
CA VAL A 597 24.27 12.63 -5.24
C VAL A 597 24.05 12.30 -6.71
N VAL A 598 22.84 11.84 -7.03
CA VAL A 598 22.44 11.45 -8.40
C VAL A 598 21.38 12.41 -8.93
N TYR A 599 21.61 12.93 -10.13
CA TYR A 599 20.72 13.86 -10.83
C TYR A 599 20.32 13.34 -12.22
N ALA A 600 19.10 13.66 -12.64
CA ALA A 600 18.66 13.64 -14.04
C ALA A 600 17.39 14.52 -14.16
N LYS A 601 16.49 14.22 -15.10
CA LYS A 601 15.23 14.97 -15.38
C LYS A 601 15.50 16.46 -15.59
N ALA A 602 15.27 17.27 -14.56
CA ALA A 602 15.34 18.73 -14.59
C ALA A 602 16.70 19.25 -15.07
N MET A 603 17.80 18.54 -14.78
CA MET A 603 19.15 18.91 -15.21
C MET A 603 19.27 19.13 -16.73
N GLY A 604 18.57 18.34 -17.56
CA GLY A 604 18.70 18.39 -19.03
C GLY A 604 17.58 19.14 -19.76
N ASN A 605 16.60 19.71 -19.03
CA ASN A 605 15.36 20.30 -19.58
C ASN A 605 14.64 19.46 -20.68
N GLY A 606 14.80 18.13 -20.68
CA GLY A 606 14.27 17.24 -21.73
C GLY A 606 15.30 16.45 -22.53
N PHE A 607 16.57 16.88 -22.55
CA PHE A 607 17.64 16.14 -23.21
C PHE A 607 18.17 14.98 -22.32
N PRO A 608 18.61 13.84 -22.88
CA PRO A 608 19.10 12.69 -22.11
C PRO A 608 20.46 12.96 -21.44
N ILE A 609 20.42 13.33 -20.16
CA ILE A 609 21.59 13.51 -19.31
C ILE A 609 21.24 13.14 -17.86
N ALA A 610 22.20 12.50 -17.20
CA ALA A 610 22.21 12.22 -15.78
C ALA A 610 23.65 12.38 -15.25
N ALA A 611 23.80 12.78 -14.00
CA ALA A 611 25.09 12.99 -13.36
C ALA A 611 25.16 12.27 -12.01
N ILE A 612 26.29 11.64 -11.75
CA ILE A 612 26.71 11.08 -10.47
C ILE A 612 27.81 12.02 -9.96
N VAL A 613 27.53 12.77 -8.90
CA VAL A 613 28.45 13.78 -8.33
C VAL A 613 28.85 13.31 -6.92
N GLY A 614 30.14 13.23 -6.61
CA GLY A 614 30.59 12.67 -5.33
C GLY A 614 31.98 13.09 -4.86
N ASN A 615 32.30 12.69 -3.63
CA ASN A 615 33.61 12.87 -2.99
C ASN A 615 34.62 11.79 -3.45
N ASP A 616 35.67 11.53 -2.67
CA ASP A 616 36.73 10.54 -2.94
C ASP A 616 36.20 9.11 -3.15
N VAL A 617 34.95 8.81 -2.75
CA VAL A 617 34.29 7.53 -3.07
C VAL A 617 34.28 7.25 -4.59
N MET A 618 34.22 8.30 -5.41
CA MET A 618 34.19 8.21 -6.87
C MET A 618 35.44 7.56 -7.49
N ASP A 619 36.60 7.56 -6.82
CA ASP A 619 37.82 6.89 -7.29
C ASP A 619 37.63 5.37 -7.47
N ALA A 620 36.67 4.76 -6.76
CA ALA A 620 36.33 3.36 -6.96
C ALA A 620 35.83 3.05 -8.38
N ALA A 621 35.37 4.06 -9.15
CA ALA A 621 35.03 3.92 -10.55
C ALA A 621 36.22 3.50 -11.44
N GLN A 622 37.47 3.75 -11.01
CA GLN A 622 38.68 3.30 -11.72
C GLN A 622 38.98 1.80 -11.49
N LYS A 623 38.36 1.18 -10.48
CA LYS A 623 38.58 -0.21 -10.07
C LYS A 623 37.49 -1.17 -10.55
N THR A 624 36.53 -0.70 -11.34
CA THR A 624 35.38 -1.49 -11.79
C THR A 624 34.90 -1.05 -13.18
N PHE A 625 34.40 -1.99 -13.99
CA PHE A 625 34.03 -1.66 -15.38
C PHE A 625 32.73 -0.86 -15.45
N ILE A 626 32.83 0.41 -15.86
CA ILE A 626 31.72 1.34 -16.06
C ILE A 626 32.00 2.12 -17.36
N SER A 627 31.43 1.72 -18.50
CA SER A 627 31.62 2.36 -19.81
C SER A 627 30.37 2.29 -20.69
N SER A 628 30.20 3.28 -21.58
CA SER A 628 29.18 3.31 -22.64
C SER A 628 29.57 4.32 -23.72
N THR A 629 29.40 3.97 -25.00
CA THR A 629 29.69 4.84 -26.15
C THR A 629 28.91 6.16 -26.09
N CYS A 630 27.67 6.12 -25.59
CA CYS A 630 26.80 7.29 -25.59
C CYS A 630 27.07 8.27 -24.44
N TRP A 631 28.10 8.10 -23.62
CA TRP A 631 28.38 9.04 -22.52
C TRP A 631 29.23 10.24 -22.96
N THR A 632 30.09 10.12 -23.97
CA THR A 632 30.98 11.17 -24.48
C THR A 632 30.35 12.04 -25.58
N GLU A 633 29.04 11.95 -25.80
CA GLU A 633 28.32 12.81 -26.74
C GLU A 633 27.97 14.18 -26.12
N ARG A 634 27.94 15.23 -26.95
CA ARG A 634 27.96 16.65 -26.55
C ARG A 634 26.59 17.25 -26.20
N VAL A 635 25.49 16.69 -26.71
CA VAL A 635 24.14 17.30 -26.60
C VAL A 635 23.67 17.37 -25.16
N GLY A 636 23.77 16.27 -24.40
CA GLY A 636 23.37 16.25 -22.99
C GLY A 636 24.20 17.17 -22.10
N PRO A 637 25.55 17.17 -22.21
CA PRO A 637 26.39 18.14 -21.51
C PRO A 637 26.05 19.60 -21.85
N ALA A 638 25.97 19.96 -23.14
CA ALA A 638 25.61 21.31 -23.56
C ALA A 638 24.21 21.75 -23.06
N ALA A 639 23.23 20.84 -23.13
CA ALA A 639 21.88 21.08 -22.61
C ALA A 639 21.89 21.28 -21.08
N ALA A 640 22.69 20.50 -20.35
CA ALA A 640 22.82 20.62 -18.90
C ALA A 640 23.52 21.92 -18.49
N ILE A 641 24.61 22.33 -19.17
CA ILE A 641 25.30 23.60 -18.92
C ILE A 641 24.34 24.77 -19.11
N ALA A 642 23.64 24.83 -20.25
CA ALA A 642 22.65 25.87 -20.55
C ALA A 642 21.51 25.89 -19.51
N THR A 643 20.98 24.72 -19.17
CA THR A 643 19.89 24.58 -18.18
C THR A 643 20.34 25.03 -16.79
N ILE A 644 21.47 24.54 -16.28
CA ILE A 644 21.98 24.86 -14.94
C ILE A 644 22.32 26.35 -14.80
N ASN A 645 22.96 26.95 -15.82
CA ASN A 645 23.20 28.39 -15.84
C ASN A 645 21.87 29.16 -15.76
N LYS A 646 20.87 28.84 -16.59
CA LYS A 646 19.56 29.51 -16.55
C LYS A 646 18.81 29.29 -15.23
N LEU A 647 18.88 28.10 -14.64
CA LEU A 647 18.30 27.78 -13.33
C LEU A 647 18.88 28.69 -12.21
N ARG A 648 20.20 28.93 -12.24
CA ARG A 648 20.92 29.85 -11.35
C ARG A 648 20.54 31.30 -11.64
N ASP A 649 20.77 31.76 -12.87
CA ASP A 649 20.75 33.17 -13.25
C ASP A 649 19.33 33.78 -13.27
N ARG A 650 18.30 32.94 -13.30
CA ARG A 650 16.89 33.33 -13.18
C ARG A 650 16.24 32.95 -11.84
N ASN A 651 16.99 32.37 -10.90
CA ASN A 651 16.51 31.78 -9.65
C ASN A 651 15.21 30.98 -9.83
N VAL A 652 15.27 29.99 -10.72
CA VAL A 652 14.11 29.17 -11.11
C VAL A 652 13.50 28.41 -9.92
N PRO A 653 14.26 27.82 -8.96
CA PRO A 653 13.66 27.10 -7.83
C PRO A 653 12.63 27.91 -7.03
N ASP A 654 12.91 29.18 -6.72
CA ASP A 654 11.96 30.04 -5.98
C ASP A 654 10.71 30.36 -6.80
N HIS A 655 10.84 30.51 -8.13
CA HIS A 655 9.71 30.60 -9.04
C HIS A 655 8.84 29.34 -8.96
N LEU A 656 9.44 28.14 -9.09
CA LEU A 656 8.72 26.86 -9.09
C LEU A 656 7.98 26.64 -7.76
N ILE A 657 8.63 26.95 -6.63
CA ILE A 657 8.04 26.83 -5.29
C ILE A 657 6.86 27.79 -5.13
N ARG A 658 6.99 29.04 -5.59
CA ARG A 658 5.93 30.06 -5.50
C ARG A 658 4.71 29.69 -6.33
N ILE A 659 4.92 29.33 -7.60
CA ILE A 659 3.85 28.92 -8.52
C ILE A 659 3.16 27.64 -8.03
N GLY A 660 3.93 26.65 -7.59
CA GLY A 660 3.42 25.42 -6.98
C GLY A 660 2.49 25.69 -5.79
N LYS A 661 2.90 26.56 -4.86
CA LYS A 661 2.08 26.98 -3.72
C LYS A 661 0.79 27.68 -4.17
N SER A 662 0.83 28.55 -5.19
CA SER A 662 -0.37 29.19 -5.74
C SER A 662 -1.37 28.18 -6.32
N ILE A 663 -0.90 27.19 -7.09
CA ILE A 663 -1.74 26.10 -7.62
C ILE A 663 -2.39 25.31 -6.47
N THR A 664 -1.59 24.86 -5.49
CA THR A 664 -2.10 24.11 -4.33
C THR A 664 -3.13 24.91 -3.54
N LYS A 665 -2.94 26.24 -3.40
CA LYS A 665 -3.90 27.12 -2.71
C LYS A 665 -5.20 27.24 -3.50
N GLY A 666 -5.13 27.55 -4.80
CA GLY A 666 -6.32 27.72 -5.65
C GLY A 666 -7.20 26.47 -5.67
N TRP A 667 -6.61 25.27 -5.80
CA TRP A 667 -7.36 24.01 -5.67
C TRP A 667 -8.10 23.88 -4.33
N LEU A 668 -7.48 24.27 -3.21
CA LEU A 668 -8.09 24.20 -1.87
C LEU A 668 -9.16 25.26 -1.66
N ASP A 669 -8.99 26.47 -2.22
CA ASP A 669 -9.98 27.54 -2.18
C ASP A 669 -11.23 27.13 -2.99
N SER A 670 -11.07 26.75 -4.26
CA SER A 670 -12.17 26.31 -5.13
C SER A 670 -12.89 25.07 -4.60
N ALA A 671 -12.16 24.10 -4.04
CA ALA A 671 -12.79 22.93 -3.44
C ALA A 671 -13.62 23.31 -2.20
N LYS A 672 -13.16 24.27 -1.40
CA LYS A 672 -13.90 24.79 -0.25
C LYS A 672 -15.15 25.57 -0.69
N GLU A 673 -15.05 26.38 -1.74
CA GLU A 673 -16.18 27.15 -2.31
C GLU A 673 -17.32 26.23 -2.74
N HIS A 674 -17.03 25.21 -3.56
CA HIS A 674 -18.03 24.28 -4.07
C HIS A 674 -18.34 23.10 -3.13
N GLY A 675 -17.81 23.10 -1.90
CA GLY A 675 -18.04 22.04 -0.91
C GLY A 675 -17.52 20.65 -1.34
N LEU A 676 -16.47 20.61 -2.17
CA LEU A 676 -15.78 19.38 -2.55
C LEU A 676 -14.75 18.95 -1.52
N ARG A 677 -14.61 17.62 -1.35
CA ARG A 677 -13.58 17.03 -0.49
C ARG A 677 -12.36 16.65 -1.33
N ILE A 678 -11.27 17.40 -1.18
CA ILE A 678 -9.95 17.05 -1.75
C ILE A 678 -8.87 16.94 -0.68
N LYS A 679 -7.77 16.27 -1.01
CA LYS A 679 -6.51 16.22 -0.24
C LYS A 679 -5.35 16.51 -1.17
N THR A 680 -4.41 17.36 -0.77
CA THR A 680 -3.20 17.69 -1.55
C THR A 680 -1.97 16.93 -1.05
N MET A 681 -0.97 16.74 -1.92
CA MET A 681 0.29 16.02 -1.64
C MET A 681 1.41 16.42 -2.61
N GLY A 682 2.65 15.99 -2.32
CA GLY A 682 3.85 16.33 -3.09
C GLY A 682 4.56 17.61 -2.61
N ILE A 683 5.81 17.80 -3.03
CA ILE A 683 6.51 19.09 -2.90
C ILE A 683 5.87 20.15 -3.83
N PRO A 684 5.96 21.45 -3.55
CA PRO A 684 5.26 22.47 -4.35
C PRO A 684 5.56 22.43 -5.86
N PRO A 685 6.80 22.22 -6.34
CA PRO A 685 7.08 22.08 -7.78
C PRO A 685 6.47 20.83 -8.45
N LEU A 686 5.97 19.86 -7.68
CA LEU A 686 5.39 18.59 -8.13
C LEU A 686 4.08 18.30 -7.37
N THR A 687 3.20 19.31 -7.30
CA THR A 687 1.97 19.29 -6.48
C THR A 687 0.88 18.40 -7.09
N ALA A 688 0.11 17.73 -6.24
CA ALA A 688 -0.97 16.84 -6.63
C ALA A 688 -2.18 16.95 -5.70
N PHE A 689 -3.35 16.52 -6.18
CA PHE A 689 -4.56 16.40 -5.36
C PHE A 689 -5.31 15.08 -5.61
N ALA A 690 -6.13 14.68 -4.64
CA ALA A 690 -6.99 13.50 -4.71
C ALA A 690 -8.42 13.85 -4.26
N PHE A 691 -9.42 13.38 -5.00
CA PHE A 691 -10.84 13.49 -4.61
C PHE A 691 -11.19 12.45 -3.53
N ASP A 692 -11.81 12.89 -2.42
CA ASP A 692 -12.11 12.04 -1.27
C ASP A 692 -13.52 11.43 -1.35
N TYR A 693 -13.74 10.58 -2.35
CA TYR A 693 -15.02 9.93 -2.69
C TYR A 693 -14.81 8.47 -3.15
N GLU A 694 -15.82 7.62 -3.01
CA GLU A 694 -15.73 6.18 -3.34
C GLU A 694 -15.37 5.95 -4.82
N ASN A 695 -16.01 6.69 -5.73
CA ASN A 695 -15.73 6.66 -7.17
C ASN A 695 -14.64 7.66 -7.61
N SER A 696 -13.73 8.06 -6.73
CA SER A 696 -12.69 9.10 -6.96
C SER A 696 -11.95 9.02 -8.30
N GLN A 697 -11.65 7.83 -8.82
CA GLN A 697 -10.99 7.68 -10.12
C GLN A 697 -11.90 8.06 -11.31
N ALA A 698 -13.22 7.82 -11.23
CA ALA A 698 -14.19 8.33 -12.20
C ALA A 698 -14.31 9.87 -12.11
N VAL A 699 -14.31 10.43 -10.89
CA VAL A 699 -14.30 11.89 -10.68
C VAL A 699 -13.03 12.54 -11.27
N HIS A 700 -11.86 11.93 -11.08
CA HIS A 700 -10.62 12.37 -11.74
C HIS A 700 -10.65 12.22 -13.27
N THR A 701 -11.34 11.21 -13.80
CA THR A 701 -11.51 11.05 -15.26
C THR A 701 -12.39 12.17 -15.81
N LEU A 702 -13.49 12.51 -15.13
CA LEU A 702 -14.39 13.61 -15.52
C LEU A 702 -13.68 14.97 -15.45
N PHE A 703 -12.88 15.22 -14.40
CA PHE A 703 -12.03 16.42 -14.33
C PHE A 703 -11.08 16.51 -15.53
N THR A 704 -10.44 15.40 -15.91
CA THR A 704 -9.47 15.37 -17.02
C THR A 704 -10.16 15.60 -18.37
N GLN A 705 -11.33 15.00 -18.61
CA GLN A 705 -12.16 15.22 -19.80
C GLN A 705 -12.52 16.69 -19.97
N GLU A 706 -13.08 17.30 -18.92
CA GLU A 706 -13.71 18.60 -19.02
C GLU A 706 -12.69 19.75 -19.03
N MET A 707 -11.52 19.55 -18.41
CA MET A 707 -10.38 20.47 -18.56
C MET A 707 -9.73 20.35 -19.96
N LEU A 708 -9.73 19.16 -20.58
CA LEU A 708 -9.28 18.96 -21.96
C LEU A 708 -10.16 19.69 -22.96
N GLU A 709 -11.49 19.73 -22.74
CA GLU A 709 -12.43 20.53 -23.53
C GLU A 709 -12.25 22.04 -23.32
N ARG A 710 -11.67 22.47 -22.18
CA ARG A 710 -11.22 23.84 -21.91
C ARG A 710 -9.79 24.12 -22.41
N SER A 711 -9.26 23.27 -23.28
CA SER A 711 -7.90 23.38 -23.87
C SER A 711 -6.74 23.29 -22.85
N TYR A 712 -6.91 22.53 -21.76
CA TYR A 712 -5.82 22.17 -20.86
C TYR A 712 -5.49 20.67 -20.94
N LEU A 713 -4.20 20.32 -21.09
CA LEU A 713 -3.74 19.00 -20.67
C LEU A 713 -3.63 19.04 -19.14
N ALA A 714 -4.77 18.93 -18.45
CA ALA A 714 -4.81 18.91 -16.99
C ALA A 714 -4.77 17.48 -16.45
N SER A 715 -4.28 17.31 -15.22
CA SER A 715 -4.43 16.03 -14.50
C SER A 715 -4.59 16.27 -12.99
N LYS A 716 -4.64 15.19 -12.20
CA LYS A 716 -4.60 15.26 -10.72
C LYS A 716 -3.23 15.62 -10.13
N GLN A 717 -2.25 15.92 -10.99
CA GLN A 717 -0.90 16.39 -10.66
C GLN A 717 -0.50 17.53 -11.61
N VAL A 718 0.20 18.54 -11.10
CA VAL A 718 0.88 19.59 -11.89
C VAL A 718 2.36 19.59 -11.53
N TYR A 719 3.21 19.36 -12.52
CA TYR A 719 4.66 19.48 -12.39
C TYR A 719 5.08 20.81 -12.99
N VAL A 720 5.48 21.75 -12.13
CA VAL A 720 5.71 23.15 -12.49
C VAL A 720 6.97 23.29 -13.35
N SER A 721 6.92 24.21 -14.32
CA SER A 721 8.08 24.69 -15.08
C SER A 721 8.19 26.22 -14.99
N TYR A 722 9.37 26.79 -15.26
CA TYR A 722 9.60 28.25 -15.25
C TYR A 722 8.70 29.04 -16.22
N SER A 723 8.16 28.37 -17.25
CA SER A 723 7.20 28.97 -18.19
C SER A 723 5.79 29.15 -17.61
N HIS A 724 5.49 28.62 -16.42
CA HIS A 724 4.19 28.80 -15.75
C HIS A 724 4.07 30.19 -15.11
N THR A 725 3.61 31.18 -15.88
CA THR A 725 3.38 32.55 -15.36
C THR A 725 2.17 32.62 -14.41
N ALA A 726 2.14 33.62 -13.52
CA ALA A 726 1.02 33.81 -12.58
C ALA A 726 -0.34 33.93 -13.29
N ASN A 727 -0.42 34.72 -14.36
CA ASN A 727 -1.60 34.86 -15.24
C ASN A 727 -2.01 33.54 -15.94
N CYS A 728 -1.08 32.61 -16.16
CA CYS A 728 -1.41 31.26 -16.63
C CYS A 728 -2.07 30.41 -15.53
N ILE A 729 -1.63 30.56 -14.27
CA ILE A 729 -2.21 29.85 -13.12
C ILE A 729 -3.58 30.43 -12.78
N GLU A 730 -3.74 31.75 -12.82
CA GLU A 730 -5.00 32.46 -12.54
C GLU A 730 -6.14 31.92 -13.42
N LYS A 731 -5.95 31.93 -14.74
CA LYS A 731 -6.92 31.41 -15.72
C LYS A 731 -7.17 29.91 -15.62
N TYR A 732 -6.15 29.15 -15.20
CA TYR A 732 -6.32 27.73 -14.90
C TYR A 732 -7.16 27.53 -13.63
N ILE A 733 -6.97 28.31 -12.58
CA ILE A 733 -7.74 28.21 -11.33
C ILE A 733 -9.18 28.69 -11.53
N GLU A 734 -9.43 29.74 -12.33
CA GLU A 734 -10.79 30.11 -12.80
C GLU A 734 -11.47 28.90 -13.47
N SER A 735 -10.79 28.28 -14.44
CA SER A 735 -11.30 27.11 -15.17
C SER A 735 -11.54 25.89 -14.26
N VAL A 736 -10.71 25.71 -13.23
CA VAL A 736 -10.88 24.66 -12.21
C VAL A 736 -12.04 24.98 -11.26
N ASN A 737 -12.29 26.25 -10.93
CA ASN A 737 -13.38 26.66 -10.06
C ASN A 737 -14.74 26.32 -10.69
N ASP A 738 -14.94 26.75 -11.94
CA ASP A 738 -16.11 26.38 -12.74
C ASP A 738 -16.28 24.87 -12.85
N MET A 739 -15.17 24.14 -13.06
CA MET A 739 -15.23 22.69 -13.18
C MET A 739 -15.52 21.98 -11.85
N PHE A 740 -15.11 22.56 -10.73
CA PHE A 740 -15.43 22.04 -9.40
C PHE A 740 -16.92 22.22 -9.06
N ALA A 741 -17.58 23.28 -9.51
CA ALA A 741 -19.03 23.41 -9.45
C ALA A 741 -19.75 22.30 -10.25
N VAL A 742 -19.28 22.01 -11.47
CA VAL A 742 -19.82 20.94 -12.32
C VAL A 742 -19.58 19.55 -11.71
N ILE A 743 -18.37 19.28 -11.18
CA ILE A 743 -18.06 18.02 -10.47
C ILE A 743 -18.94 17.85 -9.23
N LYS A 744 -19.16 18.91 -8.45
CA LYS A 744 -20.06 18.87 -7.28
C LYS A 744 -21.47 18.46 -7.69
N LYS A 745 -22.03 19.11 -8.71
CA LYS A 745 -23.34 18.78 -9.28
C LYS A 745 -23.39 17.35 -9.84
N ALA A 746 -22.31 16.86 -10.45
CA ALA A 746 -22.22 15.48 -10.94
C ALA A 746 -22.19 14.44 -9.81
N ILE A 747 -21.52 14.74 -8.69
CA ILE A 747 -21.46 13.88 -7.50
C ILE A 747 -22.81 13.87 -6.78
N ASP A 748 -23.41 15.04 -6.51
CA ASP A 748 -24.66 15.15 -5.76
C ASP A 748 -25.83 14.44 -6.45
N ASN A 749 -25.87 14.46 -7.78
CA ASN A 749 -26.88 13.74 -8.58
C ASN A 749 -26.51 12.28 -8.88
N ASN A 750 -25.41 11.76 -8.30
CA ASN A 750 -24.85 10.43 -8.56
C ASN A 750 -24.71 10.11 -10.07
N ASN A 751 -24.22 11.09 -10.83
CA ASN A 751 -24.26 11.13 -12.30
C ASN A 751 -22.86 11.23 -12.95
N VAL A 752 -21.79 11.01 -12.18
CA VAL A 752 -20.39 11.18 -12.63
C VAL A 752 -20.06 10.30 -13.83
N GLU A 753 -20.27 8.98 -13.72
CA GLU A 753 -19.91 8.02 -14.78
C GLU A 753 -20.75 8.21 -16.05
N LYS A 754 -22.01 8.63 -15.91
CA LYS A 754 -22.92 8.95 -17.02
C LYS A 754 -22.52 10.22 -17.80
N GLN A 755 -21.59 11.02 -17.29
CA GLN A 755 -21.02 12.20 -17.97
C GLN A 755 -19.66 11.91 -18.63
N LEU A 756 -19.12 10.69 -18.49
CA LEU A 756 -17.90 10.29 -19.17
C LEU A 756 -18.20 9.94 -20.63
N LYS A 757 -17.44 10.55 -21.55
CA LYS A 757 -17.48 10.34 -23.00
C LYS A 757 -16.60 9.15 -23.45
N GLY A 758 -16.08 8.38 -22.50
CA GLY A 758 -15.19 7.23 -22.71
C GLY A 758 -14.86 6.50 -21.39
N PRO A 759 -13.99 5.47 -21.41
CA PRO A 759 -13.69 4.65 -20.23
C PRO A 759 -13.02 5.40 -19.07
N ILE A 760 -13.24 4.92 -17.84
CA ILE A 760 -12.55 5.42 -16.63
C ILE A 760 -11.03 5.20 -16.75
N ALA A 761 -10.24 6.22 -16.44
CA ALA A 761 -8.78 6.16 -16.50
C ALA A 761 -8.19 5.08 -15.57
N HIS A 762 -7.10 4.43 -16.00
CA HIS A 762 -6.45 3.35 -15.26
C HIS A 762 -5.82 3.82 -13.94
N LYS A 763 -5.91 2.97 -12.90
CA LYS A 763 -5.34 3.22 -11.57
C LYS A 763 -4.06 2.41 -11.39
N GLY A 764 -2.92 3.09 -11.31
CA GLY A 764 -1.61 2.43 -11.10
C GLY A 764 -1.17 1.61 -12.31
N PHE A 765 -0.38 0.57 -12.07
CA PHE A 765 0.25 -0.27 -13.11
C PHE A 765 -0.37 -1.65 -13.25
N SER A 766 -1.47 -1.94 -12.53
CA SER A 766 -2.17 -3.25 -12.50
C SER A 766 -2.88 -3.67 -13.79
N ARG A 767 -2.62 -2.98 -14.91
CA ARG A 767 -3.01 -3.32 -16.28
C ARG A 767 -1.81 -3.12 -17.21
N LEU A 768 -0.76 -3.91 -16.97
CA LEU A 768 0.42 -3.96 -17.83
C LEU A 768 0.17 -4.77 -19.12
N ASN A 769 -0.73 -5.76 -19.03
CA ASN A 769 -1.29 -6.57 -20.11
C ASN A 769 -2.76 -6.19 -20.35
#